data_AF-A0A349B0U4-F1
#
_entry.id   AF-A0A349B0U4-F1
#
_cell.length_a   1.000
_cell.length_b   1.000
_cell.length_c   1.000
_cell.angle_alpha   90.00
_cell.angle_beta   90.00
_cell.angle_gamma   90.00
#
_symmetry.space_group_name_H-M   'P 1'
#
loop_
_entity.id
_entity.type
_entity.pdbx_description
1 polymer ?
#
loop_
_entity_poly.entity_id
_entity_poly.type
_entity_poly.pdbx_seq_one_letter_code
_entity_poly.pdbx_strand_id
1 'polypeptide(L)'
;MRFKSRTRALAASALAASLGLAGLALTAPSATAAEQTEVVRVSGPTRYGTAVEAAETGFPGGATDAVLASGQKFPDALAAGGLAGTLDAPILLTPQGDLDDTTLTGLEDLDASTVTIVGGPDAVSLDVELELEAEGFTVERIAGANRFDTAADIAAEVGGTTAVLANGFRFPDALAISPGAHELELPVLLTGADELAAEAASYIDDANVDEVLIVGGVDVVSQEIEDGLEADGIDVTRLAGGDRYDTAVEIAEFHLANGFSADELVLATGENFADALSGGPMASQLLAPMVLTQTDVLTRVTESFIHDVAPAADTIYVLGGPAAVSSGVADAAAEAAVDDSTPAVVETATAADVAGEDDQVVVVFDQAVQGDGTYTVSDGTTDLEYAVASGEDTDTLVLAPVAAGADFDDFDENDYTLTFSDEIDVDGTSADDGTIDIDESGANAEGLEPEQTRVVSADTLRAYATIQAAIDAEDTADVGGSDRLEAYSADGDPFDELVTVSKDGITIVGNAADGSGLADLSGTFLVAGVSDVTIEGFAISGFDVVQSVTSGFYLDDVEGLELRDNLVTGDGPDGEDKGVINSNNSAVEEAVIVDNTFTGLRQGTFANPSADLTVQDNVFEGNGYGSANDADSVITGNTFVDNAFEGVGLGSDGTTVTGNTFEGDATAYVCDYTTAYDMAAVASANTFPDGRTVQDDDSSPDCIVSTDV
;
A
#
# COMPACT_ATOMS: atom_id res chain seq x y z
N MET A 1 37.49 -24.69 -42.35
CA MET A 1 38.08 -23.83 -43.41
C MET A 1 37.89 -22.37 -43.00
N ARG A 2 38.92 -21.53 -43.12
CA ARG A 2 38.91 -20.04 -43.12
C ARG A 2 37.62 -19.30 -42.67
N PHE A 3 37.64 -18.80 -41.43
CA PHE A 3 36.94 -17.55 -41.09
C PHE A 3 37.44 -16.39 -41.97
N LYS A 4 36.58 -15.39 -42.21
CA LYS A 4 36.87 -14.18 -42.98
C LYS A 4 36.44 -12.94 -42.18
N SER A 5 37.37 -12.35 -41.44
CA SER A 5 37.20 -10.98 -40.96
C SER A 5 37.31 -9.99 -42.13
N ARG A 6 36.59 -8.85 -42.03
CA ARG A 6 36.67 -7.73 -42.98
C ARG A 6 36.90 -6.42 -42.23
N THR A 7 38.15 -6.12 -41.93
CA THR A 7 38.58 -4.77 -41.60
C THR A 7 38.50 -3.86 -42.83
N ARG A 8 37.98 -2.64 -42.66
CA ARG A 8 38.15 -1.53 -43.61
C ARG A 8 38.73 -0.33 -42.88
N ALA A 9 39.93 0.08 -43.28
CA ALA A 9 40.56 1.29 -42.79
C ALA A 9 39.99 2.52 -43.52
N LEU A 10 39.81 3.61 -42.78
CA LEU A 10 39.56 4.95 -43.33
C LEU A 10 40.84 5.78 -43.30
N ALA A 11 41.10 6.50 -44.39
CA ALA A 11 42.35 7.22 -44.61
C ALA A 11 42.23 8.69 -44.18
N ALA A 12 43.20 9.19 -43.44
CA ALA A 12 43.32 10.60 -43.09
C ALA A 12 43.83 11.47 -44.26
N SER A 13 43.40 12.71 -44.31
CA SER A 13 44.03 13.80 -45.08
C SER A 13 43.74 15.13 -44.40
N ALA A 14 44.79 15.95 -44.19
CA ALA A 14 44.74 17.14 -43.33
C ALA A 14 45.31 18.39 -44.03
N LEU A 15 44.73 19.56 -43.68
CA LEU A 15 45.14 20.99 -43.81
C LEU A 15 43.85 21.83 -43.96
N ALA A 16 43.68 23.09 -43.56
CA ALA A 16 44.37 24.02 -42.65
C ALA A 16 43.57 25.36 -42.62
N ALA A 17 43.62 26.25 -41.63
CA ALA A 17 44.11 26.21 -40.23
C ALA A 17 43.67 27.52 -39.53
N SER A 18 43.55 27.56 -38.20
CA SER A 18 43.25 28.78 -37.42
C SER A 18 44.03 28.84 -36.10
N LEU A 19 44.39 30.07 -35.69
CA LEU A 19 45.19 30.33 -34.50
C LEU A 19 44.32 30.39 -33.24
N GLY A 20 44.70 29.56 -32.26
CA GLY A 20 44.84 29.91 -30.85
C GLY A 20 43.74 30.71 -30.15
N LEU A 21 42.99 30.01 -29.29
CA LEU A 21 42.85 30.42 -27.90
C LEU A 21 42.93 29.18 -27.01
N ALA A 22 43.73 29.24 -25.95
CA ALA A 22 43.90 28.12 -25.02
C ALA A 22 42.74 28.12 -24.01
N GLY A 23 41.64 27.46 -24.37
CA GLY A 23 40.66 26.96 -23.42
C GLY A 23 40.99 25.51 -23.11
N LEU A 24 41.36 25.20 -21.86
CA LEU A 24 41.44 23.82 -21.40
C LEU A 24 40.01 23.34 -21.16
N ALA A 25 39.33 22.95 -22.24
CA ALA A 25 38.04 22.28 -22.12
C ALA A 25 38.30 20.93 -21.44
N LEU A 26 37.86 20.81 -20.18
CA LEU A 26 37.54 19.51 -19.62
C LEU A 26 36.45 18.95 -20.53
N THR A 27 36.81 17.97 -21.36
CA THR A 27 35.83 17.04 -21.88
C THR A 27 35.37 16.24 -20.67
N ALA A 28 34.25 16.63 -20.08
CA ALA A 28 33.50 15.69 -19.24
C ALA A 28 33.33 14.40 -20.06
N PRO A 29 33.43 13.22 -19.44
CA PRO A 29 32.94 12.02 -20.10
C PRO A 29 31.50 12.32 -20.54
N SER A 30 31.14 11.97 -21.77
CA SER A 30 29.71 11.89 -22.08
C SER A 30 29.13 10.91 -21.08
N ALA A 31 28.14 11.35 -20.31
CA ALA A 31 27.29 10.40 -19.60
C ALA A 31 26.79 9.42 -20.66
N THR A 32 27.07 8.14 -20.46
CA THR A 32 26.28 7.09 -21.10
C THR A 32 24.85 7.37 -20.65
N ALA A 33 23.91 7.48 -21.59
CA ALA A 33 22.51 7.39 -21.18
C ALA A 33 22.34 5.98 -20.63
N ALA A 34 21.69 5.85 -19.47
CA ALA A 34 21.14 4.55 -19.07
C ALA A 34 20.24 4.06 -20.22
N GLU A 35 20.31 2.78 -20.53
CA GLU A 35 19.28 2.18 -21.37
C GLU A 35 18.03 2.11 -20.48
N GLN A 36 16.95 2.76 -20.92
CA GLN A 36 15.67 2.71 -20.23
C GLN A 36 14.94 1.48 -20.77
N THR A 37 14.44 0.63 -19.88
CA THR A 37 13.57 -0.50 -20.22
C THR A 37 12.39 -0.02 -21.05
N GLU A 38 12.10 -0.70 -22.17
CA GLU A 38 11.00 -0.29 -23.05
C GLU A 38 9.66 -0.80 -22.52
N VAL A 39 8.71 0.09 -22.23
CA VAL A 39 7.35 -0.30 -21.86
C VAL A 39 6.48 -0.42 -23.11
N VAL A 40 6.08 -1.64 -23.45
CA VAL A 40 5.23 -1.96 -24.61
C VAL A 40 3.83 -2.34 -24.13
N ARG A 41 2.85 -1.46 -24.32
CA ARG A 41 1.46 -1.77 -23.98
C ARG A 41 0.78 -2.57 -25.09
N VAL A 42 0.38 -3.80 -24.76
CA VAL A 42 -0.36 -4.73 -25.63
C VAL A 42 -1.83 -4.66 -25.25
N SER A 43 -2.62 -3.86 -26.00
CA SER A 43 -4.01 -3.59 -25.61
C SER A 43 -4.92 -3.20 -26.77
N GLY A 44 -6.10 -3.80 -26.84
CA GLY A 44 -7.17 -3.35 -27.73
C GLY A 44 -8.25 -2.52 -27.01
N PRO A 45 -9.25 -1.99 -27.74
CA PRO A 45 -10.39 -1.27 -27.15
C PRO A 45 -11.32 -2.15 -26.30
N THR A 46 -11.17 -3.47 -26.39
CA THR A 46 -11.91 -4.51 -25.67
C THR A 46 -10.96 -5.66 -25.37
N ARG A 47 -11.34 -6.55 -24.45
CA ARG A 47 -10.63 -7.82 -24.18
C ARG A 47 -10.41 -8.69 -25.42
N TYR A 48 -11.29 -8.60 -26.42
CA TYR A 48 -11.15 -9.33 -27.68
C TYR A 48 -10.03 -8.71 -28.53
N GLY A 49 -9.97 -7.38 -28.57
CA GLY A 49 -8.85 -6.65 -29.18
C GLY A 49 -7.53 -6.91 -28.45
N THR A 50 -7.49 -6.88 -27.10
CA THR A 50 -6.26 -7.21 -26.35
C THR A 50 -5.76 -8.62 -26.67
N ALA A 51 -6.67 -9.60 -26.78
CA ALA A 51 -6.30 -10.96 -27.18
C ALA A 51 -5.70 -11.05 -28.59
N VAL A 52 -6.22 -10.25 -29.55
CA VAL A 52 -5.65 -10.17 -30.90
C VAL A 52 -4.28 -9.51 -30.90
N GLU A 53 -4.10 -8.38 -30.20
CA GLU A 53 -2.80 -7.69 -30.10
C GLU A 53 -1.74 -8.58 -29.40
N ALA A 54 -2.13 -9.35 -28.39
CA ALA A 54 -1.26 -10.33 -27.74
C ALA A 54 -0.89 -11.49 -28.68
N ALA A 55 -1.85 -12.01 -29.45
CA ALA A 55 -1.60 -13.03 -30.45
C ALA A 55 -0.67 -12.54 -31.58
N GLU A 56 -0.86 -11.33 -32.10
CA GLU A 56 0.03 -10.74 -33.12
C GLU A 56 1.45 -10.47 -32.56
N THR A 57 1.56 -10.11 -31.28
CA THR A 57 2.84 -9.88 -30.60
C THR A 57 3.61 -11.19 -30.41
N GLY A 58 2.97 -12.25 -29.92
CA GLY A 58 3.60 -13.56 -29.71
C GLY A 58 3.82 -14.37 -30.98
N PHE A 59 2.96 -14.19 -32.00
CA PHE A 59 2.97 -14.96 -33.25
C PHE A 59 3.17 -14.07 -34.49
N PRO A 60 4.27 -13.28 -34.59
CA PRO A 60 4.50 -12.32 -35.69
C PRO A 60 4.77 -12.99 -37.06
N GLY A 61 4.82 -14.32 -37.09
CA GLY A 61 4.87 -15.13 -38.31
C GLY A 61 3.51 -15.69 -38.77
N GLY A 62 2.43 -15.42 -38.02
CA GLY A 62 1.16 -16.14 -38.10
C GLY A 62 1.17 -17.46 -37.34
N ALA A 63 -0.02 -18.01 -37.09
CA ALA A 63 -0.25 -19.30 -36.43
C ALA A 63 -1.25 -20.13 -37.24
N THR A 64 -0.94 -21.38 -37.56
CA THR A 64 -1.80 -22.23 -38.43
C THR A 64 -3.05 -22.73 -37.70
N ASP A 65 -2.94 -22.84 -36.38
CA ASP A 65 -3.94 -23.32 -35.44
C ASP A 65 -4.15 -22.23 -34.38
N ALA A 66 -5.37 -22.06 -33.88
CA ALA A 66 -5.71 -21.07 -32.86
C ALA A 66 -6.70 -21.67 -31.85
N VAL A 67 -6.56 -21.32 -30.56
CA VAL A 67 -7.51 -21.72 -29.52
C VAL A 67 -8.51 -20.59 -29.31
N LEU A 68 -9.81 -20.91 -29.31
CA LEU A 68 -10.88 -19.94 -29.10
C LEU A 68 -11.64 -20.20 -27.80
N ALA A 69 -11.62 -19.22 -26.90
CA ALA A 69 -12.23 -19.32 -25.58
C ALA A 69 -13.29 -18.22 -25.33
N SER A 70 -14.09 -18.40 -24.28
CA SER A 70 -15.09 -17.41 -23.89
C SER A 70 -14.44 -16.23 -23.16
N GLY A 71 -14.44 -15.04 -23.78
CA GLY A 71 -14.01 -13.81 -23.09
C GLY A 71 -14.96 -13.36 -21.98
N GLN A 72 -16.05 -14.10 -21.72
CA GLN A 72 -17.06 -13.80 -20.69
C GLN A 72 -17.09 -14.83 -19.55
N LYS A 73 -16.44 -15.99 -19.72
CA LYS A 73 -16.41 -17.08 -18.74
C LYS A 73 -15.05 -17.77 -18.74
N PHE A 74 -14.25 -17.51 -17.71
CA PHE A 74 -12.93 -18.11 -17.50
C PHE A 74 -12.88 -19.65 -17.31
N PRO A 75 -13.85 -20.36 -16.69
CA PRO A 75 -13.57 -21.70 -16.12
C PRO A 75 -13.10 -22.77 -17.09
N ASP A 76 -13.69 -22.82 -18.29
CA ASP A 76 -13.28 -23.79 -19.31
C ASP A 76 -11.93 -23.40 -19.93
N ALA A 77 -11.57 -22.11 -19.90
CA ALA A 77 -10.40 -21.54 -20.54
C ALA A 77 -9.13 -21.59 -19.67
N LEU A 78 -9.24 -21.74 -18.35
CA LEU A 78 -8.07 -21.84 -17.45
C LEU A 78 -7.11 -22.98 -17.85
N ALA A 79 -7.65 -24.08 -18.40
CA ALA A 79 -6.85 -25.21 -18.84
C ALA A 79 -6.27 -25.07 -20.26
N ALA A 80 -6.56 -23.98 -20.97
CA ALA A 80 -6.21 -23.83 -22.38
C ALA A 80 -4.71 -23.57 -22.64
N GLY A 81 -3.93 -23.16 -21.64
CA GLY A 81 -2.50 -22.81 -21.79
C GLY A 81 -1.66 -23.95 -22.38
N GLY A 82 -1.71 -25.15 -21.78
CA GLY A 82 -0.96 -26.31 -22.29
C GLY A 82 -1.44 -26.84 -23.64
N LEU A 83 -2.73 -26.68 -23.94
CA LEU A 83 -3.28 -27.00 -25.27
C LEU A 83 -2.76 -26.05 -26.33
N ALA A 84 -2.75 -24.75 -26.03
CA ALA A 84 -2.18 -23.72 -26.90
C ALA A 84 -0.70 -24.00 -27.17
N GLY A 85 0.07 -24.40 -26.15
CA GLY A 85 1.47 -24.82 -26.30
C GLY A 85 1.65 -26.03 -27.21
N THR A 86 0.90 -27.10 -26.96
CA THR A 86 0.90 -28.33 -27.78
C THR A 86 0.56 -28.07 -29.25
N LEU A 87 -0.20 -27.01 -29.54
CA LEU A 87 -0.62 -26.62 -30.88
C LEU A 87 0.25 -25.51 -31.52
N ASP A 88 1.21 -24.93 -30.80
CA ASP A 88 1.95 -23.70 -31.21
C ASP A 88 0.97 -22.60 -31.64
N ALA A 89 0.00 -22.30 -30.77
CA ALA A 89 -1.23 -21.57 -31.11
C ALA A 89 -1.58 -20.45 -30.09
N PRO A 90 -2.03 -19.26 -30.53
CA PRO A 90 -2.53 -18.22 -29.64
C PRO A 90 -3.91 -18.57 -29.05
N ILE A 91 -4.21 -17.99 -27.89
CA ILE A 91 -5.56 -17.99 -27.30
C ILE A 91 -6.28 -16.70 -27.66
N LEU A 92 -7.31 -16.80 -28.48
CA LEU A 92 -8.23 -15.72 -28.80
C LEU A 92 -9.54 -15.84 -28.02
N LEU A 93 -10.24 -14.71 -27.86
CA LEU A 93 -11.44 -14.61 -27.05
C LEU A 93 -12.65 -14.19 -27.89
N THR A 94 -13.84 -14.71 -27.56
CA THR A 94 -15.11 -14.32 -28.20
C THR A 94 -16.25 -14.14 -27.19
N PRO A 95 -17.27 -13.30 -27.47
CA PRO A 95 -18.55 -13.33 -26.76
C PRO A 95 -19.21 -14.72 -26.80
N GLN A 96 -20.08 -15.03 -25.84
CA GLN A 96 -20.76 -16.34 -25.81
C GLN A 96 -21.55 -16.65 -27.10
N GLY A 97 -22.26 -15.67 -27.66
CA GLY A 97 -23.33 -15.91 -28.64
C GLY A 97 -23.12 -15.33 -30.04
N ASP A 98 -21.94 -14.79 -30.32
CA ASP A 98 -21.63 -13.97 -31.51
C ASP A 98 -20.10 -13.98 -31.70
N LEU A 99 -19.59 -14.17 -32.91
CA LEU A 99 -18.16 -14.09 -33.19
C LEU A 99 -17.77 -12.61 -33.34
N ASP A 100 -16.93 -12.08 -32.44
CA ASP A 100 -16.54 -10.67 -32.52
C ASP A 100 -15.77 -10.40 -33.82
N ASP A 101 -16.18 -9.37 -34.58
CA ASP A 101 -15.52 -8.94 -35.83
C ASP A 101 -14.00 -8.77 -35.66
N THR A 102 -13.55 -8.32 -34.48
CA THR A 102 -12.12 -8.15 -34.14
C THR A 102 -11.42 -9.50 -34.07
N THR A 103 -12.04 -10.48 -33.41
CA THR A 103 -11.52 -11.84 -33.26
C THR A 103 -11.47 -12.57 -34.59
N LEU A 104 -12.51 -12.42 -35.44
CA LEU A 104 -12.50 -12.94 -36.81
C LEU A 104 -11.36 -12.31 -37.62
N THR A 105 -11.18 -10.99 -37.54
CA THR A 105 -10.08 -10.29 -38.23
C THR A 105 -8.71 -10.80 -37.76
N GLY A 106 -8.52 -10.96 -36.44
CA GLY A 106 -7.27 -11.50 -35.89
C GLY A 106 -6.98 -12.93 -36.34
N LEU A 107 -8.00 -13.80 -36.42
CA LEU A 107 -7.85 -15.15 -37.00
C LEU A 107 -7.40 -15.11 -38.48
N GLU A 108 -7.93 -14.16 -39.26
CA GLU A 108 -7.52 -13.96 -40.66
C GLU A 108 -6.08 -13.40 -40.78
N ASP A 109 -5.72 -12.40 -39.97
CA ASP A 109 -4.41 -11.73 -40.01
C ASP A 109 -3.27 -12.64 -39.46
N LEU A 110 -3.60 -13.60 -38.59
CA LEU A 110 -2.71 -14.70 -38.18
C LEU A 110 -2.52 -15.81 -39.24
N ASP A 111 -3.20 -15.74 -40.40
CA ASP A 111 -3.25 -16.81 -41.41
C ASP A 111 -3.78 -18.16 -40.85
N ALA A 112 -4.65 -18.12 -39.82
CA ALA A 112 -5.16 -19.31 -39.14
C ALA A 112 -6.06 -20.19 -40.03
N SER A 113 -6.01 -21.51 -39.80
CA SER A 113 -6.73 -22.50 -40.61
C SER A 113 -7.50 -23.54 -39.81
N THR A 114 -7.06 -23.81 -38.58
CA THR A 114 -7.79 -24.59 -37.58
C THR A 114 -8.16 -23.69 -36.40
N VAL A 115 -9.37 -23.84 -35.87
CA VAL A 115 -9.81 -23.16 -34.64
C VAL A 115 -10.34 -24.20 -33.66
N THR A 116 -9.66 -24.38 -32.54
CA THR A 116 -10.06 -25.29 -31.47
C THR A 116 -10.83 -24.52 -30.42
N ILE A 117 -12.14 -24.69 -30.39
CA ILE A 117 -13.01 -24.07 -29.39
C ILE A 117 -12.89 -24.82 -28.07
N VAL A 118 -12.52 -24.09 -27.02
CA VAL A 118 -12.50 -24.61 -25.65
C VAL A 118 -13.77 -24.23 -24.91
N GLY A 119 -14.44 -25.24 -24.35
CA GLY A 119 -15.64 -25.09 -23.54
C GLY A 119 -16.94 -25.38 -24.29
N GLY A 120 -18.02 -25.58 -23.51
CA GLY A 120 -19.31 -26.00 -24.04
C GLY A 120 -20.08 -24.90 -24.79
N PRO A 121 -21.23 -25.23 -25.41
CA PRO A 121 -22.13 -24.25 -26.03
C PRO A 121 -22.63 -23.11 -25.12
N ASP A 122 -22.56 -23.31 -23.80
CA ASP A 122 -22.85 -22.27 -22.80
C ASP A 122 -21.68 -21.30 -22.56
N ALA A 123 -20.46 -21.62 -23.03
CA ALA A 123 -19.27 -20.76 -22.98
C ALA A 123 -19.02 -20.07 -24.34
N VAL A 124 -19.02 -20.86 -25.41
CA VAL A 124 -18.92 -20.41 -26.81
C VAL A 124 -19.99 -21.16 -27.62
N SER A 125 -21.00 -20.46 -28.14
CA SER A 125 -22.19 -21.09 -28.71
C SER A 125 -21.94 -21.90 -29.99
N LEU A 126 -22.92 -22.72 -30.36
CA LEU A 126 -22.92 -23.42 -31.65
C LEU A 126 -23.12 -22.47 -32.84
N ASP A 127 -23.67 -21.27 -32.62
CA ASP A 127 -23.81 -20.28 -33.70
C ASP A 127 -22.44 -19.70 -34.08
N VAL A 128 -21.54 -19.46 -33.10
CA VAL A 128 -20.13 -19.08 -33.32
C VAL A 128 -19.35 -20.18 -34.05
N GLU A 129 -19.54 -21.45 -33.66
CA GLU A 129 -18.92 -22.61 -34.33
C GLU A 129 -19.32 -22.69 -35.81
N LEU A 130 -20.62 -22.53 -36.10
CA LEU A 130 -21.14 -22.50 -37.47
C LEU A 130 -20.71 -21.28 -38.29
N GLU A 131 -20.39 -20.17 -37.63
CA GLU A 131 -19.87 -18.94 -38.27
C GLU A 131 -18.40 -19.13 -38.68
N LEU A 132 -17.56 -19.70 -37.81
CA LEU A 132 -16.19 -20.09 -38.14
C LEU A 132 -16.12 -21.11 -39.29
N GLU A 133 -16.98 -22.14 -39.27
CA GLU A 133 -17.10 -23.09 -40.40
C GLU A 133 -17.53 -22.40 -41.71
N ALA A 134 -18.31 -21.31 -41.63
CA ALA A 134 -18.83 -20.59 -42.79
C ALA A 134 -17.78 -19.66 -43.42
N GLU A 135 -16.93 -19.03 -42.61
CA GLU A 135 -15.77 -18.26 -43.08
C GLU A 135 -14.62 -19.17 -43.56
N GLY A 136 -14.63 -20.44 -43.16
CA GLY A 136 -13.88 -21.53 -43.81
C GLY A 136 -12.76 -22.14 -42.98
N PHE A 137 -12.72 -21.85 -41.68
CA PHE A 137 -11.84 -22.52 -40.72
C PHE A 137 -12.24 -23.99 -40.55
N THR A 138 -11.26 -24.83 -40.23
CA THR A 138 -11.52 -26.17 -39.69
C THR A 138 -11.79 -26.02 -38.21
N VAL A 139 -12.99 -26.35 -37.74
CA VAL A 139 -13.37 -26.13 -36.34
C VAL A 139 -13.37 -27.44 -35.58
N GLU A 140 -12.67 -27.47 -34.45
CA GLU A 140 -12.72 -28.55 -33.46
C GLU A 140 -13.24 -27.99 -32.13
N ARG A 141 -13.78 -28.85 -31.25
CA ARG A 141 -14.27 -28.41 -29.94
C ARG A 141 -13.93 -29.43 -28.85
N ILE A 142 -13.32 -28.96 -27.78
CA ILE A 142 -13.06 -29.72 -26.56
C ILE A 142 -13.97 -29.17 -25.46
N ALA A 143 -14.87 -30.02 -24.94
CA ALA A 143 -15.89 -29.59 -23.99
C ALA A 143 -16.47 -30.79 -23.20
N GLY A 144 -16.31 -30.74 -21.88
CA GLY A 144 -16.89 -31.69 -20.95
C GLY A 144 -18.32 -31.31 -20.52
N ALA A 145 -18.89 -32.07 -19.56
CA ALA A 145 -20.20 -31.72 -18.98
C ALA A 145 -20.09 -30.63 -17.89
N ASN A 146 -18.88 -30.40 -17.38
CA ASN A 146 -18.54 -29.35 -16.43
C ASN A 146 -17.06 -28.91 -16.62
N ARG A 147 -16.59 -27.90 -15.86
CA ARG A 147 -15.22 -27.36 -16.02
C ARG A 147 -14.10 -28.38 -15.73
N PHE A 148 -14.34 -29.30 -14.80
CA PHE A 148 -13.40 -30.37 -14.43
C PHE A 148 -13.33 -31.43 -15.54
N ASP A 149 -14.49 -31.83 -16.11
CA ASP A 149 -14.53 -32.66 -17.32
C ASP A 149 -13.77 -31.96 -18.48
N THR A 150 -14.04 -30.68 -18.75
CA THR A 150 -13.39 -29.93 -19.84
C THR A 150 -11.87 -29.85 -19.64
N ALA A 151 -11.40 -29.59 -18.41
CA ALA A 151 -9.98 -29.57 -18.09
C ALA A 151 -9.32 -30.96 -18.27
N ALA A 152 -9.98 -32.04 -17.87
CA ALA A 152 -9.49 -33.40 -18.07
C ALA A 152 -9.49 -33.82 -19.56
N ASP A 153 -10.50 -33.42 -20.34
CA ASP A 153 -10.54 -33.63 -21.79
C ASP A 153 -9.42 -32.85 -22.51
N ILE A 154 -9.12 -31.61 -22.08
CA ILE A 154 -7.98 -30.82 -22.58
C ILE A 154 -6.65 -31.49 -22.20
N ALA A 155 -6.49 -31.85 -20.93
CA ALA A 155 -5.30 -32.54 -20.43
C ALA A 155 -5.02 -33.84 -21.20
N ALA A 156 -6.06 -34.55 -21.68
CA ALA A 156 -5.90 -35.75 -22.50
C ALA A 156 -5.34 -35.50 -23.91
N GLU A 157 -5.54 -34.31 -24.48
CA GLU A 157 -4.93 -33.92 -25.76
C GLU A 157 -3.48 -33.42 -25.59
N VAL A 158 -3.17 -32.78 -24.45
CA VAL A 158 -1.80 -32.37 -24.07
C VAL A 158 -0.93 -33.59 -23.70
N GLY A 159 -1.42 -34.43 -22.79
CA GLY A 159 -0.67 -35.56 -22.22
C GLY A 159 0.41 -35.12 -21.23
N GLY A 160 1.40 -35.98 -20.98
CA GLY A 160 2.51 -35.72 -20.06
C GLY A 160 2.48 -36.58 -18.78
N THR A 161 3.55 -36.49 -17.98
CA THR A 161 3.70 -37.17 -16.67
C THR A 161 3.80 -36.18 -15.50
N THR A 162 3.85 -34.88 -15.80
CA THR A 162 3.80 -33.78 -14.84
C THR A 162 2.51 -33.01 -15.14
N ALA A 163 1.74 -32.61 -14.13
CA ALA A 163 0.48 -31.89 -14.34
C ALA A 163 0.34 -30.70 -13.38
N VAL A 164 -0.24 -29.60 -13.86
CA VAL A 164 -0.61 -28.46 -12.99
C VAL A 164 -1.98 -28.75 -12.38
N LEU A 165 -2.15 -28.48 -11.09
CA LEU A 165 -3.43 -28.60 -10.37
C LEU A 165 -3.84 -27.24 -9.80
N ALA A 166 -4.93 -26.69 -10.32
CA ALA A 166 -5.44 -25.37 -9.93
C ALA A 166 -6.88 -25.43 -9.41
N ASN A 167 -7.30 -24.45 -8.61
CA ASN A 167 -8.69 -24.36 -8.17
C ASN A 167 -9.62 -23.95 -9.33
N GLY A 168 -10.64 -24.75 -9.63
CA GLY A 168 -11.56 -24.50 -10.73
C GLY A 168 -12.52 -23.31 -10.52
N PHE A 169 -12.58 -22.70 -9.34
CA PHE A 169 -13.50 -21.61 -8.99
C PHE A 169 -12.81 -20.25 -8.79
N ARG A 170 -11.50 -20.25 -8.52
CA ARG A 170 -10.64 -19.05 -8.52
C ARG A 170 -9.82 -19.04 -9.83
N PHE A 171 -9.32 -17.88 -10.24
CA PHE A 171 -8.61 -17.73 -11.53
C PHE A 171 -7.16 -17.23 -11.45
N PRO A 172 -6.74 -16.33 -10.54
CA PRO A 172 -5.44 -15.64 -10.69
C PRO A 172 -4.24 -16.59 -10.85
N ASP A 173 -4.12 -17.56 -9.93
CA ASP A 173 -3.03 -18.54 -9.86
C ASP A 173 -2.97 -19.41 -11.14
N ALA A 174 -4.14 -19.76 -11.68
CA ALA A 174 -4.27 -20.52 -12.93
C ALA A 174 -3.97 -19.70 -14.20
N LEU A 175 -3.96 -18.36 -14.11
CA LEU A 175 -3.54 -17.48 -15.20
C LEU A 175 -2.04 -17.22 -15.17
N ALA A 176 -1.48 -17.00 -13.98
CA ALA A 176 -0.06 -16.78 -13.79
C ALA A 176 0.77 -17.95 -14.35
N ILE A 177 0.33 -19.20 -14.16
CA ILE A 177 1.01 -20.42 -14.68
C ILE A 177 0.81 -20.66 -16.18
N SER A 178 -0.03 -19.88 -16.87
CA SER A 178 -0.33 -20.07 -18.30
C SER A 178 0.90 -20.04 -19.24
N PRO A 179 1.92 -19.17 -19.04
CA PRO A 179 3.14 -19.19 -19.85
C PRO A 179 3.91 -20.51 -19.70
N GLY A 180 4.18 -20.96 -18.47
CA GLY A 180 4.88 -22.22 -18.21
C GLY A 180 4.08 -23.44 -18.65
N ALA A 181 2.76 -23.42 -18.49
CA ALA A 181 1.89 -24.47 -19.01
C ALA A 181 1.98 -24.58 -20.54
N HIS A 182 2.09 -23.44 -21.25
CA HIS A 182 2.29 -23.40 -22.69
C HIS A 182 3.69 -23.90 -23.09
N GLU A 183 4.77 -23.30 -22.56
CA GLU A 183 6.16 -23.61 -22.95
C GLU A 183 6.58 -25.05 -22.60
N LEU A 184 6.15 -25.55 -21.43
CA LEU A 184 6.52 -26.86 -20.93
C LEU A 184 5.51 -27.95 -21.34
N GLU A 185 4.53 -27.62 -22.20
CA GLU A 185 3.44 -28.50 -22.66
C GLU A 185 2.72 -29.21 -21.48
N LEU A 186 2.41 -28.48 -20.40
CA LEU A 186 1.84 -29.07 -19.17
C LEU A 186 0.31 -29.12 -19.19
N PRO A 187 -0.31 -30.28 -18.88
CA PRO A 187 -1.75 -30.39 -18.71
C PRO A 187 -2.18 -29.68 -17.43
N VAL A 188 -3.20 -28.82 -17.53
CA VAL A 188 -3.77 -28.08 -16.40
C VAL A 188 -5.08 -28.74 -15.98
N LEU A 189 -5.08 -29.33 -14.79
CA LEU A 189 -6.23 -29.94 -14.14
C LEU A 189 -6.88 -28.96 -13.17
N LEU A 190 -8.21 -29.08 -13.02
CA LEU A 190 -8.98 -28.26 -12.09
C LEU A 190 -9.52 -29.08 -10.92
N THR A 191 -9.56 -28.47 -9.73
CA THR A 191 -10.07 -29.09 -8.49
C THR A 191 -10.99 -28.18 -7.68
N GLY A 192 -11.70 -28.73 -6.69
CA GLY A 192 -12.27 -27.96 -5.59
C GLY A 192 -11.21 -27.59 -4.56
N ALA A 193 -11.56 -26.73 -3.59
CA ALA A 193 -10.63 -26.35 -2.52
C ALA A 193 -10.35 -27.51 -1.55
N ASP A 194 -11.40 -28.21 -1.12
CA ASP A 194 -11.31 -29.24 -0.06
C ASP A 194 -11.46 -30.69 -0.57
N GLU A 195 -11.70 -30.88 -1.88
CA GLU A 195 -11.92 -32.20 -2.48
C GLU A 195 -11.32 -32.24 -3.89
N LEU A 196 -10.42 -33.20 -4.13
CA LEU A 196 -9.85 -33.47 -5.46
C LEU A 196 -10.96 -33.89 -6.42
N ALA A 197 -11.10 -33.18 -7.54
CA ALA A 197 -12.09 -33.52 -8.56
C ALA A 197 -11.88 -34.95 -9.08
N ALA A 198 -12.96 -35.71 -9.24
CA ALA A 198 -12.89 -37.10 -9.68
C ALA A 198 -12.33 -37.22 -11.11
N GLU A 199 -12.56 -36.21 -11.93
CA GLU A 199 -12.03 -36.02 -13.28
C GLU A 199 -10.50 -35.84 -13.26
N ALA A 200 -9.97 -35.00 -12.35
CA ALA A 200 -8.53 -34.81 -12.16
C ALA A 200 -7.85 -36.08 -11.62
N ALA A 201 -8.44 -36.72 -10.60
CA ALA A 201 -7.95 -37.98 -10.05
C ALA A 201 -7.90 -39.10 -11.12
N SER A 202 -8.95 -39.23 -11.95
CA SER A 202 -8.98 -40.21 -13.04
C SER A 202 -7.92 -39.93 -14.11
N TYR A 203 -7.64 -38.66 -14.41
CA TYR A 203 -6.57 -38.30 -15.34
C TYR A 203 -5.19 -38.67 -14.79
N ILE A 204 -4.90 -38.32 -13.53
CA ILE A 204 -3.63 -38.65 -12.84
C ILE A 204 -3.36 -40.16 -12.90
N ASP A 205 -4.36 -40.97 -12.54
CA ASP A 205 -4.32 -42.45 -12.61
C ASP A 205 -4.12 -42.97 -14.06
N ASP A 206 -4.94 -42.53 -15.02
CA ASP A 206 -4.96 -43.09 -16.38
C ASP A 206 -3.73 -42.67 -17.21
N ALA A 207 -3.26 -41.42 -17.04
CA ALA A 207 -2.07 -40.91 -17.70
C ALA A 207 -0.77 -41.44 -17.08
N ASN A 208 -0.80 -41.89 -15.81
CA ASN A 208 0.38 -42.15 -14.98
C ASN A 208 1.19 -40.86 -14.79
N VAL A 209 0.51 -39.83 -14.28
CA VAL A 209 1.19 -38.64 -13.75
C VAL A 209 2.02 -39.09 -12.56
N ASP A 210 3.31 -38.74 -12.56
CA ASP A 210 4.26 -39.02 -11.48
C ASP A 210 4.55 -37.74 -10.64
N GLU A 211 4.21 -36.55 -11.16
CA GLU A 211 4.50 -35.24 -10.55
C GLU A 211 3.30 -34.27 -10.69
N VAL A 212 2.95 -33.53 -9.63
CA VAL A 212 1.90 -32.50 -9.65
C VAL A 212 2.41 -31.15 -9.12
N LEU A 213 2.21 -30.10 -9.92
CA LEU A 213 2.45 -28.71 -9.54
C LEU A 213 1.13 -28.10 -9.05
N ILE A 214 0.94 -27.95 -7.74
CA ILE A 214 -0.20 -27.24 -7.16
C ILE A 214 0.06 -25.73 -7.28
N VAL A 215 -0.88 -24.99 -7.86
CA VAL A 215 -0.82 -23.52 -7.89
C VAL A 215 -1.86 -22.90 -6.95
N GLY A 216 -1.39 -21.99 -6.09
CA GLY A 216 -2.18 -21.35 -5.04
C GLY A 216 -2.05 -22.00 -3.66
N GLY A 217 -2.23 -21.20 -2.62
CA GLY A 217 -2.06 -21.60 -1.21
C GLY A 217 -3.12 -22.58 -0.69
N VAL A 218 -2.97 -22.98 0.58
CA VAL A 218 -3.82 -24.01 1.23
C VAL A 218 -5.31 -23.61 1.32
N ASP A 219 -5.63 -22.32 1.32
CA ASP A 219 -7.02 -21.81 1.27
C ASP A 219 -7.67 -21.90 -0.13
N VAL A 220 -6.88 -22.29 -1.14
CA VAL A 220 -7.28 -22.41 -2.54
C VAL A 220 -7.21 -23.85 -3.02
N VAL A 221 -6.18 -24.61 -2.63
CA VAL A 221 -6.10 -26.08 -2.78
C VAL A 221 -5.57 -26.65 -1.47
N SER A 222 -6.42 -27.32 -0.69
CA SER A 222 -6.13 -27.69 0.69
C SER A 222 -4.94 -28.64 0.85
N GLN A 223 -4.32 -28.59 2.03
CA GLN A 223 -3.30 -29.54 2.45
C GLN A 223 -3.80 -30.99 2.37
N GLU A 224 -5.11 -31.24 2.61
CA GLU A 224 -5.69 -32.58 2.51
C GLU A 224 -5.66 -33.16 1.08
N ILE A 225 -5.63 -32.31 0.04
CA ILE A 225 -5.45 -32.74 -1.36
C ILE A 225 -3.99 -33.11 -1.63
N GLU A 226 -3.05 -32.28 -1.17
CA GLU A 226 -1.60 -32.48 -1.29
C GLU A 226 -1.14 -33.76 -0.59
N ASP A 227 -1.46 -33.91 0.71
CA ASP A 227 -1.20 -35.11 1.51
C ASP A 227 -1.79 -36.38 0.85
N GLY A 228 -2.93 -36.23 0.14
CA GLY A 228 -3.59 -37.30 -0.61
C GLY A 228 -2.79 -37.76 -1.83
N LEU A 229 -2.30 -36.81 -2.63
CA LEU A 229 -1.47 -37.08 -3.81
C LEU A 229 -0.12 -37.70 -3.42
N GLU A 230 0.55 -37.16 -2.40
CA GLU A 230 1.79 -37.73 -1.85
C GLU A 230 1.59 -39.17 -1.35
N ALA A 231 0.46 -39.44 -0.68
CA ALA A 231 0.14 -40.77 -0.15
C ALA A 231 -0.09 -41.82 -1.24
N ASP A 232 -0.57 -41.42 -2.42
CA ASP A 232 -0.68 -42.26 -3.61
C ASP A 232 0.65 -42.38 -4.38
N GLY A 233 1.66 -41.58 -4.01
CA GLY A 233 3.05 -41.70 -4.46
C GLY A 233 3.46 -40.71 -5.56
N ILE A 234 2.68 -39.65 -5.73
CA ILE A 234 2.95 -38.51 -6.63
C ILE A 234 3.99 -37.60 -5.97
N ASP A 235 4.95 -37.07 -6.74
CA ASP A 235 5.84 -35.98 -6.30
C ASP A 235 5.06 -34.66 -6.38
N VAL A 236 4.96 -33.89 -5.29
CA VAL A 236 4.13 -32.67 -5.26
C VAL A 236 5.00 -31.45 -4.97
N THR A 237 4.87 -30.43 -5.81
CA THR A 237 5.44 -29.09 -5.58
C THR A 237 4.29 -28.10 -5.53
N ARG A 238 4.29 -27.20 -4.55
CA ARG A 238 3.32 -26.11 -4.43
C ARG A 238 3.98 -24.78 -4.76
N LEU A 239 3.36 -24.01 -5.65
CA LEU A 239 3.73 -22.63 -5.98
C LEU A 239 2.65 -21.71 -5.41
N ALA A 240 2.96 -20.99 -4.33
CA ALA A 240 1.98 -20.23 -3.55
C ALA A 240 2.63 -19.21 -2.62
N GLY A 241 2.14 -17.97 -2.66
CA GLY A 241 2.47 -16.93 -1.69
C GLY A 241 1.24 -16.48 -0.87
N GLY A 242 1.38 -15.35 -0.16
CA GLY A 242 0.35 -14.81 0.74
C GLY A 242 -0.95 -14.45 0.03
N ASP A 243 -0.86 -13.85 -1.16
CA ASP A 243 -1.98 -13.57 -2.05
C ASP A 243 -1.70 -13.95 -3.53
N ARG A 244 -2.47 -13.37 -4.46
CA ARG A 244 -2.39 -13.65 -5.90
C ARG A 244 -1.19 -13.03 -6.61
N TYR A 245 -0.61 -11.99 -6.02
CA TYR A 245 0.54 -11.26 -6.56
C TYR A 245 1.81 -11.99 -6.14
N ASP A 246 1.92 -12.37 -4.86
CA ASP A 246 2.97 -13.25 -4.35
C ASP A 246 2.97 -14.60 -5.09
N THR A 247 1.80 -15.24 -5.22
CA THR A 247 1.66 -16.50 -5.98
C THR A 247 2.05 -16.34 -7.45
N ALA A 248 1.90 -15.15 -8.05
CA ALA A 248 2.35 -14.91 -9.41
C ALA A 248 3.88 -14.76 -9.51
N VAL A 249 4.54 -14.25 -8.46
CA VAL A 249 5.99 -14.16 -8.35
C VAL A 249 6.62 -15.54 -8.14
N GLU A 250 6.12 -16.35 -7.22
CA GLU A 250 6.48 -17.77 -7.05
C GLU A 250 6.42 -18.57 -8.38
N ILE A 251 5.36 -18.31 -9.16
CA ILE A 251 5.18 -18.92 -10.49
C ILE A 251 6.17 -18.32 -11.52
N ALA A 252 6.48 -17.03 -11.45
CA ALA A 252 7.46 -16.36 -12.30
C ALA A 252 8.89 -16.87 -12.05
N GLU A 253 9.28 -17.10 -10.80
CA GLU A 253 10.53 -17.74 -10.43
C GLU A 253 10.61 -19.19 -10.92
N PHE A 254 9.53 -19.96 -10.75
CA PHE A 254 9.42 -21.29 -11.33
C PHE A 254 9.64 -21.26 -12.86
N HIS A 255 9.10 -20.28 -13.57
CA HIS A 255 9.36 -20.11 -15.01
C HIS A 255 10.84 -19.86 -15.30
N LEU A 256 11.48 -18.93 -14.58
CA LEU A 256 12.91 -18.60 -14.74
C LEU A 256 13.81 -19.83 -14.47
N ALA A 257 13.49 -20.61 -13.43
CA ALA A 257 14.16 -21.87 -13.14
C ALA A 257 14.01 -22.93 -14.26
N ASN A 258 12.94 -22.85 -15.05
CA ASN A 258 12.59 -23.79 -16.12
C ASN A 258 12.85 -23.28 -17.55
N GLY A 259 13.69 -22.24 -17.70
CA GLY A 259 14.27 -21.85 -18.99
C GLY A 259 13.67 -20.61 -19.64
N PHE A 260 12.77 -19.91 -18.93
CA PHE A 260 12.43 -18.53 -19.24
C PHE A 260 13.63 -17.61 -18.94
N SER A 261 13.61 -16.40 -19.50
CA SER A 261 14.57 -15.35 -19.18
C SER A 261 13.84 -14.11 -18.68
N ALA A 262 14.52 -13.34 -17.83
CA ALA A 262 14.07 -12.02 -17.44
C ALA A 262 14.41 -10.93 -18.47
N ASP A 263 14.90 -11.29 -19.66
CA ASP A 263 15.22 -10.35 -20.75
C ASP A 263 13.96 -9.58 -21.22
N GLU A 264 12.78 -10.17 -21.06
CA GLU A 264 11.47 -9.56 -21.28
C GLU A 264 10.53 -9.99 -20.15
N LEU A 265 9.63 -9.10 -19.70
CA LEU A 265 8.65 -9.38 -18.64
C LEU A 265 7.23 -9.08 -19.10
N VAL A 266 6.23 -9.79 -18.58
CA VAL A 266 4.81 -9.56 -18.90
C VAL A 266 4.02 -9.19 -17.66
N LEU A 267 3.44 -7.99 -17.64
CA LEU A 267 2.65 -7.46 -16.53
C LEU A 267 1.16 -7.45 -16.88
N ALA A 268 0.33 -8.06 -16.03
CA ALA A 268 -1.13 -8.11 -16.21
C ALA A 268 -1.89 -7.82 -14.92
N THR A 269 -3.18 -7.46 -15.01
CA THR A 269 -4.00 -7.25 -13.82
C THR A 269 -4.41 -8.56 -13.14
N GLY A 270 -4.24 -8.64 -11.82
CA GLY A 270 -4.76 -9.74 -11.00
C GLY A 270 -6.26 -9.63 -10.68
N GLU A 271 -6.90 -8.52 -11.04
CA GLU A 271 -8.31 -8.24 -10.71
C GLU A 271 -9.31 -8.85 -11.72
N ASN A 272 -8.85 -9.18 -12.93
CA ASN A 272 -9.70 -9.64 -14.04
C ASN A 272 -8.94 -10.62 -14.95
N PHE A 273 -9.64 -11.56 -15.58
CA PHE A 273 -9.00 -12.74 -16.15
C PHE A 273 -8.56 -12.62 -17.62
N ALA A 274 -9.21 -11.76 -18.39
CA ALA A 274 -9.24 -11.91 -19.85
C ALA A 274 -7.90 -11.60 -20.52
N ASP A 275 -7.22 -10.53 -20.08
CA ASP A 275 -6.00 -10.05 -20.73
C ASP A 275 -4.81 -10.99 -20.43
N ALA A 276 -4.65 -11.44 -19.18
CA ALA A 276 -3.65 -12.45 -18.77
C ALA A 276 -3.88 -13.81 -19.45
N LEU A 277 -5.14 -14.26 -19.56
CA LEU A 277 -5.49 -15.52 -20.24
C LEU A 277 -5.01 -15.56 -21.70
N SER A 278 -5.25 -14.49 -22.47
CA SER A 278 -4.76 -14.39 -23.86
C SER A 278 -3.26 -14.07 -23.94
N GLY A 279 -2.70 -13.47 -22.88
CA GLY A 279 -1.29 -13.13 -22.78
C GLY A 279 -0.36 -14.29 -22.44
N GLY A 280 -0.87 -15.41 -21.88
CA GLY A 280 -0.05 -16.59 -21.54
C GLY A 280 0.76 -17.16 -22.71
N PRO A 281 0.13 -17.46 -23.87
CA PRO A 281 0.83 -17.88 -25.09
C PRO A 281 1.82 -16.83 -25.60
N MET A 282 1.51 -15.54 -25.49
CA MET A 282 2.44 -14.46 -25.85
C MET A 282 3.69 -14.51 -24.97
N ALA A 283 3.51 -14.56 -23.65
CA ALA A 283 4.60 -14.63 -22.67
C ALA A 283 5.50 -15.86 -22.90
N SER A 284 4.94 -17.04 -23.21
CA SER A 284 5.72 -18.23 -23.59
C SER A 284 6.52 -18.03 -24.88
N GLN A 285 5.97 -17.45 -25.95
CA GLN A 285 6.72 -17.23 -27.20
C GLN A 285 7.88 -16.22 -27.03
N LEU A 286 7.79 -15.35 -26.03
CA LEU A 286 8.86 -14.43 -25.61
C LEU A 286 9.84 -15.08 -24.62
N LEU A 287 9.51 -16.26 -24.06
CA LEU A 287 10.17 -16.87 -22.90
C LEU A 287 10.24 -15.91 -21.70
N ALA A 288 9.22 -15.06 -21.55
CA ALA A 288 9.08 -14.02 -20.55
C ALA A 288 8.15 -14.47 -19.41
N PRO A 289 8.54 -14.39 -18.12
CA PRO A 289 7.62 -14.69 -17.03
C PRO A 289 6.48 -13.65 -16.98
N MET A 290 5.31 -14.09 -16.51
CA MET A 290 4.15 -13.22 -16.28
C MET A 290 3.95 -12.98 -14.78
N VAL A 291 3.88 -11.71 -14.40
CA VAL A 291 3.51 -11.27 -13.05
C VAL A 291 2.21 -10.48 -13.05
N LEU A 292 1.55 -10.44 -11.89
CA LEU A 292 0.25 -9.80 -11.70
C LEU A 292 0.38 -8.51 -10.88
N THR A 293 -0.52 -7.56 -11.09
CA THR A 293 -0.57 -6.28 -10.35
C THR A 293 -2.03 -5.86 -10.08
N GLN A 294 -2.24 -4.94 -9.12
CA GLN A 294 -3.51 -4.22 -9.03
C GLN A 294 -3.65 -3.22 -10.18
N THR A 295 -4.86 -2.71 -10.42
CA THR A 295 -5.13 -1.79 -11.53
C THR A 295 -4.36 -0.48 -11.40
N ASP A 296 -4.34 0.11 -10.20
CA ASP A 296 -3.76 1.45 -9.95
C ASP A 296 -2.54 1.43 -9.00
N VAL A 297 -2.14 0.26 -8.49
CA VAL A 297 -1.00 0.06 -7.57
C VAL A 297 -0.11 -1.07 -8.10
N LEU A 298 1.19 -0.83 -8.22
CA LEU A 298 2.18 -1.91 -8.37
C LEU A 298 2.39 -2.49 -6.96
N THR A 299 2.14 -3.79 -6.80
CA THR A 299 2.33 -4.47 -5.52
C THR A 299 3.81 -4.68 -5.25
N ARG A 300 4.28 -4.44 -4.01
CA ARG A 300 5.72 -4.47 -3.69
C ARG A 300 6.40 -5.77 -4.09
N VAL A 301 5.78 -6.93 -3.84
CA VAL A 301 6.31 -8.24 -4.29
C VAL A 301 6.56 -8.30 -5.80
N THR A 302 5.72 -7.61 -6.60
CA THR A 302 5.86 -7.50 -8.05
C THR A 302 6.92 -6.47 -8.44
N GLU A 303 7.07 -5.41 -7.65
CA GLU A 303 8.08 -4.38 -7.81
C GLU A 303 9.49 -4.92 -7.50
N SER A 304 9.67 -5.62 -6.37
CA SER A 304 10.91 -6.33 -6.01
C SER A 304 11.22 -7.41 -7.04
N PHE A 305 10.28 -8.31 -7.38
CA PHE A 305 10.54 -9.31 -8.41
C PHE A 305 11.00 -8.68 -9.73
N ILE A 306 10.39 -7.55 -10.15
CA ILE A 306 10.88 -6.80 -11.30
C ILE A 306 12.31 -6.31 -11.02
N HIS A 307 12.56 -5.57 -9.94
CA HIS A 307 13.89 -5.06 -9.58
C HIS A 307 15.00 -6.14 -9.56
N ASP A 308 14.71 -7.33 -9.05
CA ASP A 308 15.73 -8.37 -8.83
C ASP A 308 16.11 -9.09 -10.14
N VAL A 309 15.16 -9.16 -11.09
CA VAL A 309 15.35 -9.87 -12.36
C VAL A 309 15.58 -8.92 -13.55
N ALA A 310 15.10 -7.68 -13.48
CA ALA A 310 15.07 -6.72 -14.58
C ALA A 310 16.35 -5.91 -14.88
N PRO A 311 17.46 -6.01 -14.13
CA PRO A 311 18.78 -5.68 -14.65
C PRO A 311 19.17 -6.51 -15.89
N ALA A 312 18.38 -7.54 -16.24
CA ALA A 312 18.36 -8.20 -17.54
C ALA A 312 17.25 -7.74 -18.51
N ALA A 313 16.16 -7.10 -18.05
CA ALA A 313 14.96 -6.83 -18.84
C ALA A 313 15.12 -5.64 -19.81
N ASP A 314 15.23 -5.97 -21.10
CA ASP A 314 15.17 -5.00 -22.20
C ASP A 314 13.75 -4.41 -22.35
N THR A 315 12.68 -5.17 -22.07
CA THR A 315 11.28 -4.77 -22.34
C THR A 315 10.26 -5.29 -21.31
N ILE A 316 9.32 -4.44 -20.91
CA ILE A 316 8.13 -4.82 -20.11
C ILE A 316 6.87 -4.70 -20.98
N TYR A 317 6.19 -5.82 -21.18
CA TYR A 317 4.91 -5.92 -21.90
C TYR A 317 3.74 -5.76 -20.93
N VAL A 318 3.00 -4.65 -21.05
CA VAL A 318 1.80 -4.39 -20.22
C VAL A 318 0.55 -4.83 -20.95
N LEU A 319 -0.09 -5.90 -20.45
CA LEU A 319 -1.33 -6.45 -21.01
C LEU A 319 -2.56 -5.63 -20.57
N GLY A 320 -3.35 -5.22 -21.56
CA GLY A 320 -4.59 -4.48 -21.35
C GLY A 320 -4.41 -2.96 -21.32
N GLY A 321 -5.55 -2.26 -21.42
CA GLY A 321 -5.56 -0.80 -21.45
C GLY A 321 -5.33 -0.16 -20.07
N PRO A 322 -5.23 1.19 -19.98
CA PRO A 322 -5.06 1.91 -18.71
C PRO A 322 -6.17 1.75 -17.66
N ALA A 323 -7.21 0.97 -17.94
CA ALA A 323 -8.28 0.60 -17.00
C ALA A 323 -8.20 -0.87 -16.54
N ALA A 324 -7.11 -1.56 -16.91
CA ALA A 324 -6.72 -2.88 -16.43
C ALA A 324 -5.39 -2.78 -15.69
N VAL A 325 -4.39 -2.12 -16.29
CA VAL A 325 -3.13 -1.73 -15.63
C VAL A 325 -2.89 -0.26 -15.95
N SER A 326 -2.89 0.62 -14.96
CA SER A 326 -2.85 2.08 -15.17
C SER A 326 -1.55 2.54 -15.86
N SER A 327 -1.50 3.81 -16.26
CA SER A 327 -0.23 4.38 -16.73
C SER A 327 0.79 4.50 -15.59
N GLY A 328 0.36 4.83 -14.37
CA GLY A 328 1.26 4.95 -13.22
C GLY A 328 1.93 3.62 -12.85
N VAL A 329 1.16 2.52 -12.84
CA VAL A 329 1.69 1.16 -12.60
C VAL A 329 2.68 0.74 -13.69
N ALA A 330 2.39 1.07 -14.96
CA ALA A 330 3.28 0.78 -16.07
C ALA A 330 4.57 1.63 -16.06
N ASP A 331 4.49 2.87 -15.58
CA ASP A 331 5.65 3.74 -15.41
C ASP A 331 6.50 3.29 -14.20
N ALA A 332 5.87 2.90 -13.07
CA ALA A 332 6.56 2.36 -11.88
C ALA A 332 7.28 1.04 -12.16
N ALA A 333 6.65 0.12 -12.89
CA ALA A 333 7.30 -1.13 -13.32
C ALA A 333 8.55 -0.87 -14.19
N ALA A 334 8.58 0.22 -14.94
CA ALA A 334 9.75 0.63 -15.72
C ALA A 334 10.84 1.30 -14.88
N GLU A 335 10.47 1.94 -13.77
CA GLU A 335 11.39 2.56 -12.82
C GLU A 335 12.12 1.48 -12.02
N ALA A 336 11.38 0.51 -11.46
CA ALA A 336 11.92 -0.67 -10.79
C ALA A 336 12.89 -1.47 -11.67
N ALA A 337 12.64 -1.53 -12.98
CA ALA A 337 13.48 -2.28 -13.93
C ALA A 337 14.81 -1.62 -14.31
N VAL A 338 15.02 -0.35 -13.97
CA VAL A 338 16.19 0.43 -14.42
C VAL A 338 17.16 0.74 -13.28
N ASP A 339 16.81 0.42 -12.04
CA ASP A 339 17.66 0.82 -10.92
C ASP A 339 18.95 -0.01 -10.80
N ASP A 340 20.04 0.70 -10.55
CA ASP A 340 21.41 0.22 -10.27
C ASP A 340 21.88 0.98 -9.01
N SER A 341 20.95 1.27 -8.09
CA SER A 341 21.23 2.02 -6.89
C SER A 341 21.86 1.12 -5.82
N THR A 342 23.07 1.53 -5.48
CA THR A 342 23.90 1.19 -4.30
C THR A 342 23.18 0.46 -3.14
N PRO A 343 23.78 -0.59 -2.53
CA PRO A 343 23.15 -1.35 -1.44
C PRO A 343 22.66 -0.48 -0.27
N ALA A 344 21.54 -0.90 0.33
CA ALA A 344 20.89 -0.31 1.49
C ALA A 344 21.81 -0.02 2.70
N VAL A 345 21.43 0.95 3.52
CA VAL A 345 22.28 1.54 4.57
C VAL A 345 21.60 1.48 5.94
N VAL A 346 21.77 0.37 6.66
CA VAL A 346 21.30 0.22 8.05
C VAL A 346 21.77 1.40 8.93
N GLU A 347 20.88 2.36 9.23
CA GLU A 347 21.26 3.54 10.02
C GLU A 347 21.38 3.25 11.52
N THR A 348 20.45 2.50 12.14
CA THR A 348 20.51 2.17 13.59
C THR A 348 19.67 0.94 14.01
N ALA A 349 20.31 -0.13 14.50
CA ALA A 349 19.63 -1.20 15.25
C ALA A 349 19.61 -0.92 16.77
N THR A 350 18.51 -1.25 17.47
CA THR A 350 18.40 -1.05 18.93
C THR A 350 17.51 -2.10 19.60
N ALA A 351 18.12 -3.09 20.26
CA ALA A 351 17.39 -4.00 21.15
C ALA A 351 16.71 -3.21 22.29
N ALA A 352 15.44 -3.51 22.58
CA ALA A 352 14.66 -2.81 23.58
C ALA A 352 13.80 -3.81 24.38
N ASP A 353 14.04 -3.91 25.69
CA ASP A 353 13.16 -4.60 26.63
C ASP A 353 11.81 -3.85 26.71
N VAL A 354 10.80 -4.41 26.04
CA VAL A 354 9.42 -3.91 26.06
C VAL A 354 8.72 -4.50 27.28
N ALA A 355 8.75 -3.76 28.38
CA ALA A 355 8.33 -4.23 29.69
C ALA A 355 6.84 -4.66 29.78
N GLY A 356 6.56 -5.93 29.50
CA GLY A 356 5.26 -6.56 29.77
C GLY A 356 4.86 -7.68 28.80
N GLU A 357 5.44 -8.87 28.98
CA GLU A 357 5.08 -10.13 28.29
C GLU A 357 5.43 -10.20 26.78
N ASP A 358 6.71 -10.02 26.43
CA ASP A 358 7.55 -11.05 25.76
C ASP A 358 8.92 -10.44 25.33
N ASP A 359 10.02 -11.19 25.49
CA ASP A 359 11.43 -10.73 25.39
C ASP A 359 11.91 -10.42 23.95
N GLN A 360 11.34 -9.42 23.29
CA GLN A 360 11.56 -9.08 21.88
C GLN A 360 12.81 -8.23 21.60
N VAL A 361 13.33 -8.32 20.37
CA VAL A 361 14.40 -7.47 19.82
C VAL A 361 13.86 -6.67 18.65
N VAL A 362 14.15 -5.37 18.60
CA VAL A 362 13.73 -4.47 17.51
C VAL A 362 14.95 -4.02 16.72
N VAL A 363 14.85 -4.04 15.40
CA VAL A 363 15.89 -3.62 14.46
C VAL A 363 15.28 -2.59 13.53
N VAL A 364 15.86 -1.40 13.45
CA VAL A 364 15.36 -0.31 12.60
C VAL A 364 16.31 -0.09 11.44
N PHE A 365 15.75 0.09 10.26
CA PHE A 365 16.42 0.27 8.98
C PHE A 365 16.13 1.68 8.46
N ASP A 366 16.84 2.11 7.42
CA ASP A 366 16.63 3.42 6.82
C ASP A 366 15.50 3.42 5.77
N GLN A 367 15.15 2.23 5.28
CA GLN A 367 14.08 1.92 4.33
C GLN A 367 13.25 0.74 4.85
N ALA A 368 12.20 0.36 4.11
CA ALA A 368 11.41 -0.83 4.43
C ALA A 368 12.26 -2.10 4.41
N VAL A 369 12.09 -2.94 5.43
CA VAL A 369 12.76 -4.23 5.59
C VAL A 369 11.76 -5.39 5.51
N GLN A 370 12.17 -6.45 4.84
CA GLN A 370 11.61 -7.78 5.00
C GLN A 370 12.73 -8.70 5.51
N GLY A 371 12.40 -9.58 6.44
CA GLY A 371 13.32 -10.57 6.95
C GLY A 371 12.58 -11.88 7.11
N ASP A 372 13.15 -12.97 6.61
CA ASP A 372 12.59 -14.30 6.81
C ASP A 372 13.38 -15.10 7.86
N GLY A 373 12.93 -16.32 8.13
CA GLY A 373 13.70 -17.29 8.90
C GLY A 373 14.02 -16.92 10.37
N THR A 374 15.25 -17.23 10.78
CA THR A 374 15.68 -17.21 12.18
C THR A 374 16.99 -16.46 12.44
N TYR A 375 16.98 -15.74 13.56
CA TYR A 375 18.03 -14.83 13.99
C TYR A 375 18.68 -15.37 15.25
N THR A 376 20.00 -15.32 15.31
CA THR A 376 20.75 -15.64 16.54
C THR A 376 21.18 -14.35 17.22
N VAL A 377 20.69 -14.10 18.42
CA VAL A 377 21.22 -13.05 19.32
C VAL A 377 22.31 -13.68 20.18
N SER A 378 23.49 -13.06 20.22
CA SER A 378 24.64 -13.56 20.99
C SER A 378 25.35 -12.46 21.78
N ASP A 379 25.68 -12.74 23.04
CA ASP A 379 26.66 -11.94 23.85
C ASP A 379 28.10 -12.49 23.73
N GLY A 380 28.32 -13.44 22.82
CA GLY A 380 29.58 -14.16 22.66
C GLY A 380 29.83 -15.28 23.70
N THR A 381 28.90 -15.52 24.62
CA THR A 381 28.91 -16.61 25.61
C THR A 381 27.61 -17.43 25.66
N THR A 382 26.49 -16.78 25.37
CA THR A 382 25.13 -17.32 25.24
C THR A 382 24.60 -16.97 23.86
N ASP A 383 23.93 -17.92 23.20
CA ASP A 383 23.27 -17.76 21.90
C ASP A 383 21.78 -18.10 22.08
N LEU A 384 20.87 -17.22 21.65
CA LEU A 384 19.42 -17.44 21.68
C LEU A 384 18.82 -17.27 20.28
N GLU A 385 17.89 -18.15 19.93
CA GLU A 385 17.17 -18.13 18.64
C GLU A 385 15.92 -17.25 18.72
N TYR A 386 15.79 -16.37 17.75
CA TYR A 386 14.72 -15.41 17.52
C TYR A 386 14.12 -15.62 16.12
N ALA A 387 12.87 -15.25 15.92
CA ALA A 387 12.19 -15.27 14.62
C ALA A 387 11.41 -13.98 14.43
N VAL A 388 11.14 -13.61 13.18
CA VAL A 388 10.33 -12.43 12.87
C VAL A 388 8.92 -12.60 13.43
N ALA A 389 8.48 -11.59 14.16
CA ALA A 389 7.20 -11.54 14.87
C ALA A 389 6.24 -10.53 14.24
N SER A 390 6.78 -9.40 13.76
CA SER A 390 6.07 -8.38 13.00
C SER A 390 7.07 -7.40 12.36
N GLY A 391 6.57 -6.47 11.56
CA GLY A 391 7.38 -5.36 11.04
C GLY A 391 8.01 -5.59 9.66
N GLU A 392 7.77 -6.76 9.05
CA GLU A 392 7.92 -6.93 7.61
C GLU A 392 7.20 -5.79 6.85
N ASP A 393 7.77 -5.38 5.73
CA ASP A 393 7.31 -4.27 4.89
C ASP A 393 7.35 -2.86 5.54
N THR A 394 7.84 -2.74 6.77
CA THR A 394 8.06 -1.46 7.48
C THR A 394 9.55 -1.16 7.65
N ASP A 395 9.94 0.02 8.11
CA ASP A 395 11.34 0.34 8.44
C ASP A 395 11.85 -0.37 9.72
N THR A 396 11.04 -1.21 10.36
CA THR A 396 11.27 -1.72 11.70
C THR A 396 10.95 -3.22 11.79
N LEU A 397 11.97 -4.07 11.89
CA LEU A 397 11.80 -5.52 12.10
C LEU A 397 11.69 -5.84 13.60
N VAL A 398 10.65 -6.57 13.99
CA VAL A 398 10.45 -7.05 15.37
C VAL A 398 10.69 -8.55 15.43
N LEU A 399 11.56 -8.97 16.33
CA LEU A 399 11.98 -10.36 16.53
C LEU A 399 11.51 -10.87 17.89
N ALA A 400 10.87 -12.04 17.95
CA ALA A 400 10.46 -12.72 19.18
C ALA A 400 11.26 -14.01 19.42
N PRO A 401 11.49 -14.41 20.68
CA PRO A 401 12.26 -15.61 21.00
C PRO A 401 11.54 -16.90 20.57
N VAL A 402 12.25 -17.78 19.87
CA VAL A 402 11.71 -19.07 19.36
C VAL A 402 11.40 -20.05 20.50
N ALA A 403 12.06 -19.88 21.66
CA ALA A 403 11.89 -20.73 22.83
C ALA A 403 11.24 -19.97 24.00
N ALA A 404 10.05 -20.42 24.41
CA ALA A 404 9.32 -19.82 25.54
C ALA A 404 10.13 -19.82 26.84
N GLY A 405 10.40 -18.62 27.37
CA GLY A 405 11.23 -18.40 28.56
C GLY A 405 12.72 -18.26 28.28
N ALA A 406 13.11 -17.93 27.05
CA ALA A 406 14.36 -17.24 26.74
C ALA A 406 14.20 -15.77 27.14
N ASP A 407 14.96 -15.33 28.14
CA ASP A 407 14.84 -14.04 28.83
C ASP A 407 16.00 -13.14 28.37
N PHE A 408 15.74 -11.88 28.01
CA PHE A 408 16.83 -10.98 27.56
C PHE A 408 17.76 -10.58 28.73
N ASP A 409 17.31 -10.70 29.99
CA ASP A 409 18.14 -10.53 31.20
C ASP A 409 19.15 -11.68 31.42
N ASP A 410 19.09 -12.80 30.66
CA ASP A 410 20.05 -13.92 30.79
C ASP A 410 21.40 -13.65 30.06
N PHE A 411 21.51 -12.58 29.27
CA PHE A 411 22.77 -12.12 28.65
C PHE A 411 23.57 -11.19 29.61
N ASP A 412 24.90 -11.37 29.68
CA ASP A 412 25.76 -10.70 30.68
C ASP A 412 26.79 -9.76 29.98
N GLU A 413 26.50 -8.45 29.96
CA GLU A 413 27.28 -7.30 29.42
C GLU A 413 26.99 -6.79 27.97
N ASN A 414 26.11 -5.77 27.87
CA ASN A 414 26.17 -4.53 27.05
C ASN A 414 26.45 -4.50 25.52
N ASP A 415 27.03 -5.53 24.88
CA ASP A 415 27.29 -5.57 23.43
C ASP A 415 26.68 -6.88 22.87
N TYR A 416 25.71 -6.79 21.95
CA TYR A 416 25.05 -7.98 21.35
C TYR A 416 25.28 -8.05 19.85
N THR A 417 25.65 -9.22 19.35
CA THR A 417 25.67 -9.46 17.89
C THR A 417 24.42 -10.23 17.47
N LEU A 418 23.59 -9.61 16.63
CA LEU A 418 22.52 -10.27 15.90
C LEU A 418 23.11 -10.88 14.62
N THR A 419 22.95 -12.18 14.43
CA THR A 419 23.39 -12.91 13.23
C THR A 419 22.18 -13.46 12.51
N PHE A 420 22.08 -13.22 11.21
CA PHE A 420 21.08 -13.84 10.32
C PHE A 420 21.77 -14.78 9.33
N SER A 421 21.08 -15.87 8.99
CA SER A 421 21.53 -16.91 8.06
C SER A 421 20.51 -17.26 6.98
N ASP A 422 19.39 -16.53 7.01
CA ASP A 422 18.27 -16.53 6.09
C ASP A 422 18.16 -15.06 5.57
N GLU A 423 17.32 -14.79 4.57
CA GLU A 423 17.43 -13.59 3.74
C GLU A 423 16.84 -12.34 4.43
N ILE A 424 17.60 -11.23 4.42
CA ILE A 424 17.09 -9.90 4.79
C ILE A 424 17.12 -9.01 3.56
N ASP A 425 15.95 -8.55 3.14
CA ASP A 425 15.77 -7.53 2.12
C ASP A 425 15.53 -6.17 2.79
N VAL A 426 16.28 -5.15 2.37
CA VAL A 426 16.04 -3.75 2.72
C VAL A 426 15.91 -2.96 1.42
N ASP A 427 14.71 -2.46 1.12
CA ASP A 427 14.37 -1.68 -0.09
C ASP A 427 14.63 -2.38 -1.45
N GLY A 428 14.45 -3.70 -1.54
CA GLY A 428 14.84 -4.49 -2.71
C GLY A 428 16.34 -4.80 -2.77
N THR A 429 17.06 -4.61 -1.66
CA THR A 429 18.46 -5.05 -1.50
C THR A 429 18.54 -6.21 -0.52
N SER A 430 18.68 -7.43 -1.03
CA SER A 430 18.81 -8.61 -0.19
C SER A 430 20.24 -8.97 0.25
N ALA A 431 20.33 -9.65 1.40
CA ALA A 431 21.56 -10.18 1.98
C ALA A 431 21.36 -11.62 2.50
N ASP A 432 22.06 -12.58 1.89
CA ASP A 432 22.01 -14.02 2.21
C ASP A 432 22.50 -14.36 3.64
N ASP A 433 23.49 -13.63 4.16
CA ASP A 433 24.03 -13.78 5.52
C ASP A 433 24.65 -12.48 6.06
N GLY A 434 24.65 -12.30 7.38
CA GLY A 434 25.24 -11.10 7.97
C GLY A 434 25.17 -10.98 9.49
N THR A 435 25.83 -9.93 10.00
CA THR A 435 25.91 -9.61 11.43
C THR A 435 25.68 -8.13 11.70
N ILE A 436 24.78 -7.83 12.63
CA ILE A 436 24.48 -6.47 13.13
C ILE A 436 24.95 -6.38 14.58
N ASP A 437 25.88 -5.47 14.88
CA ASP A 437 26.40 -5.28 16.24
C ASP A 437 25.61 -4.19 16.97
N ILE A 438 25.00 -4.54 18.10
CA ILE A 438 24.04 -3.74 18.86
C ILE A 438 24.71 -3.26 20.17
N ASP A 439 25.17 -2.01 20.17
CA ASP A 439 25.66 -1.26 21.35
C ASP A 439 24.57 -0.28 21.82
N GLU A 440 24.37 -0.14 23.13
CA GLU A 440 23.51 0.90 23.75
C GLU A 440 23.83 2.34 23.26
N SER A 441 25.02 2.56 22.69
CA SER A 441 25.48 3.86 22.16
C SER A 441 25.26 4.08 20.65
N GLY A 442 24.74 3.06 19.95
CA GLY A 442 24.42 3.07 18.52
C GLY A 442 25.10 1.94 17.75
N ALA A 443 24.31 1.14 17.03
CA ALA A 443 24.78 -0.03 16.29
C ALA A 443 25.83 0.26 15.21
N ASN A 444 26.64 -0.74 14.88
CA ASN A 444 27.51 -0.74 13.71
C ASN A 444 27.45 -2.11 13.02
N ALA A 445 27.13 -2.16 11.73
CA ALA A 445 27.23 -3.40 10.96
C ALA A 445 28.71 -3.69 10.58
N GLU A 446 29.25 -4.85 10.93
CA GLU A 446 30.50 -5.36 10.34
C GLU A 446 30.18 -6.32 9.18
N GLY A 447 30.52 -5.91 7.95
CA GLY A 447 30.28 -6.68 6.72
C GLY A 447 29.99 -5.77 5.52
N LEU A 448 29.34 -4.64 5.78
CA LEU A 448 29.02 -3.57 4.84
C LEU A 448 30.05 -2.43 5.01
N GLU A 449 30.71 -1.96 3.94
CA GLU A 449 31.74 -0.91 4.07
C GLU A 449 31.14 0.51 4.10
N PRO A 450 31.65 1.42 4.95
CA PRO A 450 30.90 2.60 5.39
C PRO A 450 31.17 3.87 4.57
N GLU A 451 30.22 4.82 4.55
CA GLU A 451 30.42 6.27 4.85
C GLU A 451 29.19 7.14 4.46
N GLN A 452 28.09 7.12 5.24
CA GLN A 452 27.38 8.34 5.70
C GLN A 452 26.16 8.04 6.61
N THR A 453 26.35 8.20 7.92
CA THR A 453 25.32 8.07 8.95
C THR A 453 24.49 9.35 9.10
N ARG A 454 23.16 9.26 9.04
CA ARG A 454 22.26 10.16 9.77
C ARG A 454 21.69 9.40 10.99
N VAL A 455 21.00 10.12 11.88
CA VAL A 455 20.64 9.62 13.20
C VAL A 455 19.17 9.96 13.45
N VAL A 456 18.32 8.94 13.51
CA VAL A 456 16.97 9.03 14.07
C VAL A 456 17.07 8.88 15.59
N SER A 457 16.37 9.72 16.35
CA SER A 457 16.43 9.68 17.82
C SER A 457 15.41 8.71 18.41
N ALA A 458 15.85 7.92 19.41
CA ALA A 458 15.05 6.95 20.17
C ALA A 458 13.80 7.50 20.89
N ASP A 459 13.49 8.79 20.75
CA ASP A 459 12.25 9.41 21.23
C ASP A 459 11.11 9.30 20.20
N THR A 460 11.40 9.21 18.90
CA THR A 460 10.38 9.03 17.84
C THR A 460 9.75 7.64 17.91
N LEU A 461 10.58 6.60 18.07
CA LEU A 461 10.13 5.21 18.24
C LEU A 461 9.26 5.01 19.49
N ARG A 462 9.48 5.80 20.56
CA ARG A 462 8.66 5.73 21.79
C ARG A 462 7.23 6.19 21.56
N ALA A 463 7.00 7.21 20.73
CA ALA A 463 5.65 7.67 20.44
C ALA A 463 4.83 6.60 19.71
N TYR A 464 5.42 6.00 18.66
CA TYR A 464 4.83 4.92 17.88
C TYR A 464 4.51 3.68 18.74
N ALA A 465 5.52 3.14 19.42
CA ALA A 465 5.34 1.94 20.26
C ALA A 465 4.36 2.14 21.43
N THR A 466 4.29 3.35 22.02
CA THR A 466 3.34 3.64 23.11
C THR A 466 1.88 3.68 22.64
N ILE A 467 1.65 4.13 21.39
CA ILE A 467 0.31 4.16 20.79
C ILE A 467 -0.12 2.75 20.39
N GLN A 468 0.76 2.00 19.71
CA GLN A 468 0.46 0.64 19.26
C GLN A 468 0.24 -0.34 20.43
N ALA A 469 1.13 -0.33 21.43
CA ALA A 469 0.97 -1.15 22.64
C ALA A 469 -0.21 -0.72 23.55
N ALA A 470 -0.82 0.44 23.29
CA ALA A 470 -2.08 0.81 23.93
C ALA A 470 -3.32 0.20 23.24
N ILE A 471 -3.22 -0.06 21.93
CA ILE A 471 -4.28 -0.62 21.07
C ILE A 471 -4.32 -2.15 21.16
N ASP A 472 -3.17 -2.81 21.07
CA ASP A 472 -3.07 -4.29 21.02
C ASP A 472 -3.40 -4.99 22.36
N ALA A 473 -3.65 -4.20 23.41
CA ALA A 473 -3.90 -4.69 24.77
C ALA A 473 -5.36 -5.12 25.05
N GLU A 474 -6.30 -5.03 24.09
CA GLU A 474 -7.72 -5.35 24.32
C GLU A 474 -8.34 -6.39 23.35
N ASP A 475 -8.63 -7.58 23.90
CA ASP A 475 -9.36 -8.65 23.21
C ASP A 475 -10.86 -8.31 23.05
N THR A 476 -11.24 -8.08 21.78
CA THR A 476 -12.57 -7.83 21.20
C THR A 476 -13.83 -7.96 22.09
N ALA A 477 -14.40 -6.83 22.54
CA ALA A 477 -15.82 -6.77 22.95
C ALA A 477 -16.51 -5.39 22.89
N ASP A 478 -17.39 -5.20 21.91
CA ASP A 478 -18.56 -4.28 21.95
C ASP A 478 -18.30 -2.76 21.89
N VAL A 479 -17.53 -2.29 20.90
CA VAL A 479 -17.73 -0.94 20.31
C VAL A 479 -18.39 -1.10 18.93
N GLY A 480 -19.40 -0.28 18.67
CA GLY A 480 -20.41 -0.58 17.65
C GLY A 480 -20.38 0.30 16.40
N GLY A 481 -19.33 0.23 15.58
CA GLY A 481 -19.45 0.60 14.17
C GLY A 481 -18.23 1.25 13.53
N SER A 482 -17.65 0.57 12.53
CA SER A 482 -16.69 1.10 11.54
C SER A 482 -15.47 1.78 12.15
N ASP A 483 -14.69 1.00 12.90
CA ASP A 483 -13.43 1.43 13.49
C ASP A 483 -12.27 1.22 12.48
N ARG A 484 -11.55 2.29 12.14
CA ARG A 484 -10.30 2.33 11.34
C ARG A 484 -9.36 3.36 11.97
N LEU A 485 -8.04 3.16 11.81
CA LEU A 485 -7.12 4.28 11.69
C LEU A 485 -5.85 3.89 10.90
N GLU A 486 -5.53 4.66 9.87
CA GLU A 486 -4.28 4.68 9.12
C GLU A 486 -3.70 6.11 9.12
N ALA A 487 -2.37 6.28 9.21
CA ALA A 487 -1.76 7.57 9.55
C ALA A 487 -0.27 7.71 9.14
N TYR A 488 0.06 8.58 8.17
CA TYR A 488 1.46 8.96 7.85
C TYR A 488 1.60 10.38 7.26
N SER A 489 2.71 11.05 7.62
CA SER A 489 3.34 12.14 6.87
C SER A 489 4.87 12.02 7.08
N ALA A 490 5.78 12.55 6.23
CA ALA A 490 5.78 13.93 5.73
C ALA A 490 6.34 14.12 4.31
N ASP A 491 6.26 13.13 3.41
CA ASP A 491 6.68 13.29 2.00
C ASP A 491 5.76 12.56 0.96
N GLY A 492 4.51 12.22 1.29
CA GLY A 492 3.63 11.47 0.35
C GLY A 492 2.12 11.37 0.64
N ASP A 493 1.59 12.18 1.57
CA ASP A 493 0.30 12.06 2.26
C ASP A 493 -0.95 11.75 1.38
N PRO A 494 -1.98 11.10 1.97
CA PRO A 494 -2.98 11.90 2.69
C PRO A 494 -3.40 11.35 4.06
N PHE A 495 -3.82 12.25 4.96
CA PHE A 495 -4.77 11.94 6.03
C PHE A 495 -6.15 12.53 5.68
N ASP A 496 -7.20 11.72 5.77
CA ASP A 496 -8.64 12.07 5.78
C ASP A 496 -9.33 11.08 6.76
N GLU A 497 -8.85 10.99 8.02
CA GLU A 497 -9.30 9.97 9.00
C GLU A 497 -9.47 10.48 10.47
N LEU A 498 -10.15 9.63 11.27
CA LEU A 498 -10.67 9.94 12.61
C LEU A 498 -9.87 9.26 13.75
N VAL A 499 -8.90 9.96 14.33
CA VAL A 499 -8.03 9.42 15.41
C VAL A 499 -8.83 9.14 16.68
N THR A 500 -9.09 7.87 16.99
CA THR A 500 -9.90 7.47 18.16
C THR A 500 -9.03 7.18 19.39
N VAL A 501 -9.35 7.80 20.53
CA VAL A 501 -8.64 7.66 21.80
C VAL A 501 -9.56 7.09 22.88
N SER A 502 -9.20 5.92 23.43
CA SER A 502 -10.05 5.08 24.31
C SER A 502 -9.40 4.62 25.63
N LYS A 503 -8.24 5.17 26.03
CA LYS A 503 -7.49 4.75 27.24
C LYS A 503 -7.22 5.89 28.23
N ASP A 504 -7.38 5.59 29.53
CA ASP A 504 -7.09 6.50 30.63
C ASP A 504 -5.58 6.75 30.85
N GLY A 505 -5.21 7.97 31.26
CA GLY A 505 -3.90 8.28 31.85
C GLY A 505 -2.73 8.40 30.87
N ILE A 506 -3.00 8.69 29.59
CA ILE A 506 -2.02 8.71 28.51
C ILE A 506 -1.62 10.13 28.08
N THR A 507 -0.42 10.29 27.53
CA THR A 507 0.04 11.52 26.89
C THR A 507 0.42 11.21 25.44
N ILE A 508 -0.26 11.85 24.49
CA ILE A 508 -0.04 11.73 23.05
C ILE A 508 0.76 12.95 22.60
N VAL A 509 1.92 12.74 21.98
CA VAL A 509 2.87 13.80 21.60
C VAL A 509 3.19 13.73 20.11
N GLY A 510 2.83 14.78 19.36
CA GLY A 510 3.26 15.02 18.00
C GLY A 510 4.59 15.78 17.94
N ASN A 511 5.48 15.38 17.04
CA ASN A 511 6.67 16.15 16.66
C ASN A 511 6.96 15.93 15.17
N ALA A 512 7.37 16.99 14.46
CA ALA A 512 7.85 16.86 13.08
C ALA A 512 9.11 15.99 13.01
N ALA A 513 9.21 15.13 11.99
CA ALA A 513 10.35 14.22 11.80
C ALA A 513 11.71 14.93 11.65
N ASP A 514 11.73 16.20 11.21
CA ASP A 514 12.93 17.02 11.10
C ASP A 514 13.27 17.80 12.40
N GLY A 515 12.45 17.67 13.44
CA GLY A 515 12.57 18.40 14.70
C GLY A 515 12.29 19.90 14.61
N SER A 516 11.64 20.38 13.53
CA SER A 516 11.37 21.80 13.33
C SER A 516 10.18 22.34 14.13
N GLY A 517 9.28 21.47 14.60
CA GLY A 517 8.08 21.85 15.34
C GLY A 517 7.04 20.74 15.44
N LEU A 518 5.79 21.10 15.21
CA LEU A 518 4.59 20.28 15.39
C LEU A 518 4.46 19.20 14.30
N ALA A 519 3.82 18.08 14.61
CA ALA A 519 3.45 17.07 13.61
C ALA A 519 2.18 17.49 12.85
N ASP A 520 2.25 17.57 11.52
CA ASP A 520 1.09 17.92 10.68
C ASP A 520 0.06 16.78 10.62
N LEU A 521 -1.22 17.14 10.76
CA LEU A 521 -2.39 16.25 10.71
C LEU A 521 -3.52 16.89 9.90
N SER A 522 -4.17 16.11 9.03
CA SER A 522 -5.42 16.47 8.34
C SER A 522 -6.53 15.55 8.82
N GLY A 523 -7.60 16.07 9.43
CA GLY A 523 -8.69 15.26 9.99
C GLY A 523 -9.10 15.65 11.41
N THR A 524 -9.57 14.68 12.19
CA THR A 524 -10.20 14.91 13.51
C THR A 524 -9.73 13.91 14.57
N PHE A 525 -9.53 14.37 15.80
CA PHE A 525 -9.45 13.51 16.99
C PHE A 525 -10.85 13.21 17.56
N LEU A 526 -11.22 11.94 17.71
CA LEU A 526 -12.30 11.46 18.56
C LEU A 526 -11.74 11.01 19.90
N VAL A 527 -11.99 11.76 20.96
CA VAL A 527 -11.59 11.40 22.34
C VAL A 527 -12.84 10.91 23.07
N ALA A 528 -12.91 9.61 23.36
CA ALA A 528 -14.16 8.98 23.79
C ALA A 528 -13.98 7.93 24.90
N GLY A 529 -14.65 8.13 26.04
CA GLY A 529 -14.68 7.17 27.15
C GLY A 529 -13.39 7.11 27.98
N VAL A 530 -12.70 8.24 28.19
CA VAL A 530 -11.33 8.30 28.74
C VAL A 530 -11.13 9.32 29.85
N SER A 531 -10.17 9.06 30.73
CA SER A 531 -9.81 9.87 31.89
C SER A 531 -8.33 10.30 31.84
N ASP A 532 -7.96 11.47 32.38
CA ASP A 532 -6.56 11.90 32.55
C ASP A 532 -5.69 11.85 31.26
N VAL A 533 -6.24 12.26 30.11
CA VAL A 533 -5.55 12.22 28.80
C VAL A 533 -4.87 13.56 28.48
N THR A 534 -3.67 13.56 27.89
CA THR A 534 -3.02 14.76 27.34
C THR A 534 -2.75 14.60 25.84
N ILE A 535 -3.00 15.64 25.03
CA ILE A 535 -2.67 15.66 23.60
C ILE A 535 -1.88 16.94 23.27
N GLU A 536 -0.65 16.77 22.78
CA GLU A 536 0.25 17.88 22.51
C GLU A 536 1.06 17.77 21.22
N GLY A 537 1.50 18.91 20.67
CA GLY A 537 2.49 18.95 19.60
C GLY A 537 1.98 18.72 18.16
N PHE A 538 0.67 18.82 17.91
CA PHE A 538 0.09 18.63 16.56
C PHE A 538 -0.25 19.94 15.84
N ALA A 539 -0.15 19.94 14.51
CA ALA A 539 -0.62 20.98 13.61
C ALA A 539 -1.79 20.44 12.77
N ILE A 540 -3.02 20.70 13.25
CA ILE A 540 -4.25 20.05 12.78
C ILE A 540 -4.99 20.95 11.79
N SER A 541 -5.44 20.39 10.66
CA SER A 541 -6.28 21.07 9.66
C SER A 541 -7.26 20.08 9.00
N GLY A 542 -8.03 20.49 7.99
CA GLY A 542 -8.82 19.56 7.15
C GLY A 542 -9.85 18.73 7.91
N PHE A 543 -10.64 19.33 8.80
CA PHE A 543 -11.43 18.58 9.78
C PHE A 543 -12.54 17.71 9.16
N ASP A 544 -12.77 16.56 9.79
CA ASP A 544 -13.79 15.59 9.42
C ASP A 544 -15.16 15.82 10.09
N VAL A 545 -16.20 15.19 9.52
CA VAL A 545 -17.59 15.29 10.02
C VAL A 545 -17.91 14.19 11.02
N VAL A 546 -17.73 14.49 12.31
CA VAL A 546 -18.07 13.60 13.42
C VAL A 546 -19.46 13.91 13.97
N GLN A 547 -20.33 12.91 14.07
CA GLN A 547 -21.70 13.04 14.60
C GLN A 547 -22.50 14.23 13.99
N SER A 548 -22.34 14.45 12.68
CA SER A 548 -22.95 15.54 11.89
C SER A 548 -22.37 16.95 12.12
N VAL A 549 -21.18 17.10 12.70
CA VAL A 549 -20.49 18.40 12.84
C VAL A 549 -19.01 18.26 12.46
N THR A 550 -18.48 19.26 11.77
CA THR A 550 -17.07 19.38 11.38
C THR A 550 -16.25 19.99 12.52
N SER A 551 -15.27 19.25 13.08
CA SER A 551 -14.48 19.70 14.25
C SER A 551 -13.10 19.06 14.34
N GLY A 552 -12.07 19.78 14.78
CA GLY A 552 -10.72 19.20 14.96
C GLY A 552 -10.60 18.21 16.13
N PHE A 553 -11.39 18.39 17.20
CA PHE A 553 -11.54 17.50 18.34
C PHE A 553 -13.02 17.30 18.66
N TYR A 554 -13.42 16.04 18.77
CA TYR A 554 -14.75 15.61 19.21
C TYR A 554 -14.62 14.86 20.55
N LEU A 555 -15.35 15.28 21.58
CA LEU A 555 -15.27 14.76 22.94
C LEU A 555 -16.56 14.04 23.35
N ASP A 556 -16.45 12.83 23.89
CA ASP A 556 -17.59 12.00 24.34
C ASP A 556 -17.26 11.19 25.61
N ASP A 557 -17.84 11.53 26.76
CA ASP A 557 -17.60 10.82 28.04
C ASP A 557 -16.13 10.87 28.48
N VAL A 558 -15.62 12.09 28.74
CA VAL A 558 -14.18 12.36 29.00
C VAL A 558 -13.94 13.05 30.36
N GLU A 559 -13.02 12.56 31.17
CA GLU A 559 -12.57 13.17 32.44
C GLU A 559 -11.09 13.64 32.31
N GLY A 560 -10.71 14.80 32.86
CA GLY A 560 -9.29 15.18 33.03
C GLY A 560 -8.45 15.38 31.75
N LEU A 561 -9.06 15.76 30.62
CA LEU A 561 -8.36 16.00 29.34
C LEU A 561 -7.49 17.27 29.38
N GLU A 562 -6.23 17.23 28.92
CA GLU A 562 -5.37 18.39 28.66
C GLU A 562 -4.98 18.48 27.18
N LEU A 563 -5.54 19.43 26.43
CA LEU A 563 -5.10 19.76 25.06
C LEU A 563 -4.07 20.89 25.15
N ARG A 564 -2.82 20.67 24.72
CA ARG A 564 -1.76 21.67 24.89
C ARG A 564 -0.79 21.81 23.73
N ASP A 565 -0.22 23.01 23.56
CA ASP A 565 0.88 23.25 22.63
C ASP A 565 0.59 22.84 21.15
N ASN A 566 -0.68 22.76 20.74
CA ASN A 566 -1.10 22.42 19.36
C ASN A 566 -1.36 23.68 18.51
N LEU A 567 -1.21 23.56 17.19
CA LEU A 567 -1.74 24.49 16.19
C LEU A 567 -2.98 23.88 15.54
N VAL A 568 -4.04 24.65 15.35
CA VAL A 568 -5.29 24.17 14.74
C VAL A 568 -5.79 25.22 13.74
N THR A 569 -5.98 24.81 12.49
CA THR A 569 -6.23 25.68 11.34
C THR A 569 -7.50 25.27 10.60
N GLY A 570 -8.46 26.19 10.46
CA GLY A 570 -9.67 25.99 9.65
C GLY A 570 -9.64 26.70 8.29
N ASP A 571 -10.63 26.39 7.44
CA ASP A 571 -10.83 26.82 6.05
C ASP A 571 -11.08 28.32 5.82
N GLY A 572 -11.12 29.12 6.88
CA GLY A 572 -11.44 30.54 6.87
C GLY A 572 -12.90 30.86 7.25
N PRO A 573 -13.23 32.14 7.47
CA PRO A 573 -14.55 32.58 7.98
C PRO A 573 -15.77 32.25 7.08
N ASP A 574 -15.53 31.84 5.83
CA ASP A 574 -16.56 31.45 4.85
C ASP A 574 -16.64 29.92 4.60
N GLY A 575 -15.80 29.10 5.24
CA GLY A 575 -15.66 27.63 5.04
C GLY A 575 -16.84 26.76 5.52
N GLU A 576 -16.63 25.49 5.84
CA GLU A 576 -17.66 24.63 6.47
C GLU A 576 -17.43 24.33 7.96
N ASP A 577 -16.19 24.42 8.45
CA ASP A 577 -15.73 24.08 9.81
C ASP A 577 -16.48 24.76 10.96
N LYS A 578 -16.85 23.99 11.99
CA LYS A 578 -17.66 24.48 13.11
C LYS A 578 -17.10 24.11 14.47
N GLY A 579 -16.22 24.99 14.94
CA GLY A 579 -15.58 24.84 16.24
C GLY A 579 -14.51 23.75 16.21
N VAL A 580 -13.60 23.86 17.16
CA VAL A 580 -12.49 22.91 17.31
C VAL A 580 -12.85 21.85 18.32
N ILE A 581 -13.64 22.17 19.33
CA ILE A 581 -14.02 21.28 20.41
C ILE A 581 -15.54 21.21 20.46
N ASN A 582 -16.07 19.99 20.33
CA ASN A 582 -17.49 19.70 20.28
C ASN A 582 -17.84 18.48 21.13
N SER A 583 -19.01 18.49 21.78
CA SER A 583 -19.58 17.34 22.50
C SER A 583 -21.10 17.31 22.32
N ASN A 584 -21.68 16.24 21.77
CA ASN A 584 -23.14 16.13 21.65
C ASN A 584 -23.78 15.61 22.96
N ASN A 585 -23.89 16.48 23.96
CA ASN A 585 -24.71 16.24 25.16
C ASN A 585 -24.20 15.06 26.02
N SER A 586 -22.88 14.84 26.00
CA SER A 586 -22.14 13.83 26.76
C SER A 586 -21.49 14.44 28.01
N ALA A 587 -21.04 13.61 28.94
CA ALA A 587 -20.23 14.10 30.06
C ALA A 587 -18.85 14.50 29.56
N VAL A 588 -18.41 15.71 29.90
CA VAL A 588 -16.99 16.06 29.89
C VAL A 588 -16.72 16.73 31.25
N GLU A 589 -15.71 16.27 31.96
CA GLU A 589 -15.35 16.75 33.30
C GLU A 589 -13.85 17.11 33.32
N GLU A 590 -13.50 18.24 33.94
CA GLU A 590 -12.11 18.71 34.13
C GLU A 590 -11.24 18.84 32.85
N ALA A 591 -11.82 19.23 31.70
CA ALA A 591 -11.05 19.47 30.48
C ALA A 591 -10.32 20.84 30.46
N VAL A 592 -9.02 20.81 30.18
CA VAL A 592 -8.08 21.94 30.11
C VAL A 592 -7.58 22.10 28.67
N ILE A 593 -7.56 23.33 28.17
CA ILE A 593 -7.06 23.70 26.84
C ILE A 593 -6.08 24.85 27.04
N VAL A 594 -4.78 24.59 26.85
CA VAL A 594 -3.71 25.51 27.27
C VAL A 594 -2.61 25.67 26.23
N ASP A 595 -2.06 26.88 26.06
CA ASP A 595 -0.91 27.15 25.16
C ASP A 595 -1.11 26.78 23.67
N ASN A 596 -2.34 26.51 23.20
CA ASN A 596 -2.63 26.19 21.80
C ASN A 596 -2.80 27.45 20.93
N THR A 597 -2.68 27.30 19.61
CA THR A 597 -2.99 28.34 18.60
C THR A 597 -4.13 27.90 17.69
N PHE A 598 -5.18 28.71 17.58
CA PHE A 598 -6.38 28.46 16.78
C PHE A 598 -6.56 29.54 15.72
N THR A 599 -6.51 29.18 14.44
CA THR A 599 -6.54 30.14 13.32
C THR A 599 -7.53 29.76 12.23
N GLY A 600 -8.13 30.78 11.59
CA GLY A 600 -8.96 30.60 10.39
C GLY A 600 -10.29 29.86 10.57
N LEU A 601 -10.77 29.61 11.79
CA LEU A 601 -12.01 28.86 12.02
C LEU A 601 -13.25 29.65 11.58
N ARG A 602 -14.25 29.01 10.96
CA ARG A 602 -15.49 29.71 10.59
C ARG A 602 -16.40 30.00 11.77
N GLN A 603 -16.70 29.01 12.61
CA GLN A 603 -17.36 29.23 13.90
C GLN A 603 -16.37 28.93 15.02
N GLY A 604 -16.40 29.73 16.08
CA GLY A 604 -15.35 29.78 17.10
C GLY A 604 -15.10 28.45 17.79
N THR A 605 -13.92 28.33 18.39
CA THR A 605 -13.30 27.11 18.93
C THR A 605 -14.21 26.20 19.75
N PHE A 606 -15.26 26.73 20.39
CA PHE A 606 -16.17 25.99 21.26
C PHE A 606 -17.57 25.94 20.66
N ALA A 607 -17.98 24.74 20.25
CA ALA A 607 -19.31 24.46 19.75
C ALA A 607 -20.06 23.55 20.74
N ASN A 608 -20.85 24.16 21.63
CA ASN A 608 -21.76 23.45 22.54
C ASN A 608 -21.07 22.41 23.48
N PRO A 609 -20.06 22.80 24.29
CA PRO A 609 -19.61 21.94 25.38
C PRO A 609 -20.69 21.85 26.46
N SER A 610 -21.15 20.63 26.78
CA SER A 610 -22.09 20.39 27.90
C SER A 610 -21.40 20.35 29.28
N ALA A 611 -20.28 21.07 29.41
CA ALA A 611 -19.22 20.79 30.38
C ALA A 611 -18.36 22.02 30.71
N ASP A 612 -17.86 22.07 31.95
CA ASP A 612 -16.98 23.14 32.44
C ASP A 612 -15.55 22.94 31.91
N LEU A 613 -15.05 23.93 31.15
CA LEU A 613 -13.72 23.91 30.53
C LEU A 613 -12.78 24.93 31.18
N THR A 614 -11.48 24.64 31.22
CA THR A 614 -10.43 25.65 31.51
C THR A 614 -9.69 25.99 30.21
N VAL A 615 -9.96 27.16 29.66
CA VAL A 615 -9.37 27.69 28.42
C VAL A 615 -8.34 28.76 28.80
N GLN A 616 -7.06 28.40 28.79
CA GLN A 616 -5.99 29.24 29.36
C GLN A 616 -4.86 29.54 28.36
N ASP A 617 -4.39 30.80 28.32
CA ASP A 617 -3.14 31.22 27.64
C ASP A 617 -3.04 30.87 26.12
N ASN A 618 -4.13 30.46 25.47
CA ASN A 618 -4.18 30.15 24.04
C ASN A 618 -4.17 31.41 23.15
N VAL A 619 -3.81 31.24 21.88
CA VAL A 619 -3.89 32.27 20.82
C VAL A 619 -5.05 31.95 19.88
N PHE A 620 -5.88 32.95 19.57
CA PHE A 620 -7.00 32.85 18.62
C PHE A 620 -6.82 33.91 17.53
N GLU A 621 -6.53 33.54 16.29
CA GLU A 621 -6.22 34.49 15.19
C GLU A 621 -7.21 34.37 14.02
N GLY A 622 -7.88 35.47 13.65
CA GLY A 622 -8.66 35.58 12.41
C GLY A 622 -9.91 34.70 12.30
N ASN A 623 -10.45 34.18 13.40
CA ASN A 623 -11.63 33.30 13.40
C ASN A 623 -12.94 34.08 13.16
N GLY A 624 -13.99 33.40 12.64
CA GLY A 624 -15.17 34.04 12.04
C GLY A 624 -16.37 34.33 12.96
N TYR A 625 -16.55 33.55 14.03
CA TYR A 625 -17.50 33.79 15.12
C TYR A 625 -16.88 33.39 16.46
N GLY A 626 -17.44 33.87 17.58
CA GLY A 626 -16.89 33.68 18.92
C GLY A 626 -17.05 32.29 19.54
N SER A 627 -16.29 32.06 20.61
CA SER A 627 -16.47 30.94 21.53
C SER A 627 -17.83 31.03 22.22
N ALA A 628 -18.77 30.13 21.93
CA ALA A 628 -20.03 30.02 22.66
C ALA A 628 -19.95 28.88 23.68
N ASN A 629 -20.04 29.22 24.97
CA ASN A 629 -19.93 28.26 26.05
C ASN A 629 -21.19 28.29 26.93
N ASP A 630 -21.94 27.19 26.94
CA ASP A 630 -23.20 27.02 27.67
C ASP A 630 -22.99 26.45 29.10
N ALA A 631 -21.74 26.46 29.61
CA ALA A 631 -21.31 25.90 30.90
C ALA A 631 -20.39 26.85 31.71
N ASP A 632 -20.04 26.49 32.95
CA ASP A 632 -19.39 27.35 33.95
C ASP A 632 -17.85 27.41 33.78
N SER A 633 -17.40 27.69 32.55
CA SER A 633 -15.99 27.59 32.13
C SER A 633 -15.09 28.75 32.58
N VAL A 634 -13.79 28.49 32.71
CA VAL A 634 -12.74 29.47 33.04
C VAL A 634 -11.97 29.85 31.79
N ILE A 635 -12.05 31.11 31.36
CA ILE A 635 -11.40 31.63 30.14
C ILE A 635 -10.41 32.72 30.55
N THR A 636 -9.11 32.40 30.58
CA THR A 636 -8.09 33.30 31.16
C THR A 636 -6.79 33.39 30.39
N GLY A 637 -6.17 34.57 30.35
CA GLY A 637 -4.83 34.78 29.76
C GLY A 637 -4.73 34.69 28.23
N ASN A 638 -5.76 34.19 27.55
CA ASN A 638 -5.78 34.00 26.10
C ASN A 638 -5.61 35.32 25.32
N THR A 639 -5.07 35.23 24.10
CA THR A 639 -4.91 36.36 23.19
C THR A 639 -5.77 36.17 21.93
N PHE A 640 -6.66 37.12 21.67
CA PHE A 640 -7.57 37.14 20.52
C PHE A 640 -7.10 38.22 19.53
N VAL A 641 -6.67 37.82 18.34
CA VAL A 641 -6.18 38.70 17.27
C VAL A 641 -7.14 38.65 16.08
N ASP A 642 -7.66 39.80 15.65
CA ASP A 642 -8.42 39.95 14.38
C ASP A 642 -9.66 39.04 14.17
N ASN A 643 -10.21 38.45 15.24
CA ASN A 643 -11.42 37.63 15.19
C ASN A 643 -12.67 38.47 14.85
N ALA A 644 -13.54 37.95 13.99
CA ALA A 644 -14.81 38.55 13.60
C ALA A 644 -15.97 38.10 14.52
N PHE A 645 -16.98 38.98 14.65
CA PHE A 645 -18.28 38.78 15.32
C PHE A 645 -18.32 37.81 16.51
N GLU A 646 -18.32 38.37 17.73
CA GLU A 646 -18.22 37.62 19.00
C GLU A 646 -16.79 37.06 19.16
N GLY A 647 -16.13 37.34 20.29
CA GLY A 647 -14.83 36.74 20.64
C GLY A 647 -15.01 35.71 21.75
N VAL A 648 -15.75 36.10 22.79
CA VAL A 648 -16.20 35.21 23.87
C VAL A 648 -17.68 35.48 24.15
N GLY A 649 -18.49 34.42 24.13
CA GLY A 649 -19.91 34.42 24.47
C GLY A 649 -20.16 33.72 25.80
N LEU A 650 -20.84 34.42 26.72
CA LEU A 650 -21.19 33.91 28.05
C LEU A 650 -22.60 33.30 27.99
N GLY A 651 -22.68 31.97 27.93
CA GLY A 651 -23.94 31.20 27.89
C GLY A 651 -24.42 30.69 29.25
N SER A 652 -23.54 30.62 30.26
CA SER A 652 -23.89 30.25 31.65
C SER A 652 -23.54 31.34 32.66
N ASP A 653 -24.14 31.30 33.85
CA ASP A 653 -24.01 32.30 34.93
C ASP A 653 -22.69 32.17 35.75
N GLY A 654 -21.95 31.07 35.63
CA GLY A 654 -20.72 30.80 36.38
C GLY A 654 -19.41 30.92 35.60
N THR A 655 -19.47 31.11 34.27
CA THR A 655 -18.31 31.35 33.41
C THR A 655 -17.45 32.53 33.92
N THR A 656 -16.12 32.42 33.84
CA THR A 656 -15.22 33.52 34.22
C THR A 656 -14.32 33.92 33.06
N VAL A 657 -14.24 35.22 32.76
CA VAL A 657 -13.44 35.76 31.64
C VAL A 657 -12.52 36.85 32.15
N THR A 658 -11.25 36.54 32.40
CA THR A 658 -10.29 37.46 33.03
C THR A 658 -8.88 37.34 32.48
N GLY A 659 -8.13 38.44 32.38
CA GLY A 659 -6.71 38.42 31.98
C GLY A 659 -6.46 38.22 30.49
N ASN A 660 -7.49 38.04 29.67
CA ASN A 660 -7.37 37.88 28.23
C ASN A 660 -7.01 39.20 27.54
N THR A 661 -6.42 39.14 26.35
CA THR A 661 -6.07 40.29 25.50
C THR A 661 -6.82 40.22 24.18
N PHE A 662 -7.42 41.33 23.74
CA PHE A 662 -8.18 41.44 22.49
C PHE A 662 -7.57 42.51 21.59
N GLU A 663 -6.89 42.11 20.52
CA GLU A 663 -6.08 42.97 19.64
C GLU A 663 -6.33 42.69 18.13
N GLY A 664 -5.60 43.38 17.25
CA GLY A 664 -5.87 43.41 15.79
C GLY A 664 -6.73 44.58 15.33
N ASP A 665 -6.90 44.74 14.02
CA ASP A 665 -7.71 45.79 13.38
C ASP A 665 -9.23 45.50 13.42
N ALA A 666 -9.63 44.26 13.70
CA ALA A 666 -11.03 43.87 13.84
C ALA A 666 -11.72 44.45 15.10
N THR A 667 -13.05 44.52 15.05
CA THR A 667 -13.87 44.90 16.22
C THR A 667 -14.09 43.67 17.10
N ALA A 668 -13.40 43.61 18.24
CA ALA A 668 -13.61 42.54 19.22
C ALA A 668 -14.93 42.74 19.99
N TYR A 669 -15.63 41.64 20.25
CA TYR A 669 -16.89 41.57 20.96
C TYR A 669 -16.78 40.60 22.15
N VAL A 670 -17.34 40.94 23.31
CA VAL A 670 -17.60 39.98 24.39
C VAL A 670 -19.06 40.13 24.79
N CYS A 671 -19.87 39.08 24.65
CA CYS A 671 -21.33 39.15 24.76
C CYS A 671 -21.87 38.23 25.86
N ASP A 672 -22.79 38.76 26.65
CA ASP A 672 -23.55 38.05 27.68
C ASP A 672 -24.92 37.65 27.12
N TYR A 673 -25.20 36.36 27.06
CA TYR A 673 -26.52 35.84 26.62
C TYR A 673 -27.43 35.46 27.80
N THR A 674 -26.92 35.52 29.04
CA THR A 674 -27.68 35.23 30.28
C THR A 674 -28.24 36.49 30.94
N THR A 675 -27.65 37.65 30.65
CA THR A 675 -27.88 38.96 31.30
C THR A 675 -27.48 38.99 32.79
N ALA A 676 -26.62 38.05 33.22
CA ALA A 676 -26.17 37.93 34.61
C ALA A 676 -24.89 38.71 34.93
N TYR A 677 -24.14 39.16 33.91
CA TYR A 677 -22.79 39.69 34.09
C TYR A 677 -22.73 41.21 34.23
N ASP A 678 -21.83 41.69 35.11
CA ASP A 678 -21.39 43.08 35.09
C ASP A 678 -20.34 43.23 33.98
N MET A 679 -20.80 43.58 32.78
CA MET A 679 -19.94 43.75 31.62
C MET A 679 -18.90 44.87 31.79
N ALA A 680 -19.11 45.85 32.68
CA ALA A 680 -18.07 46.81 33.03
C ALA A 680 -16.97 46.17 33.89
N ALA A 681 -17.31 45.20 34.73
CA ALA A 681 -16.34 44.40 35.48
C ALA A 681 -15.56 43.44 34.55
N VAL A 682 -16.23 42.72 33.65
CA VAL A 682 -15.60 41.86 32.62
C VAL A 682 -14.63 42.67 31.76
N ALA A 683 -15.06 43.84 31.26
CA ALA A 683 -14.18 44.75 30.53
C ALA A 683 -12.94 45.17 31.35
N SER A 684 -13.10 45.46 32.64
CA SER A 684 -11.99 45.88 33.51
C SER A 684 -11.01 44.76 33.87
N ALA A 685 -11.41 43.50 33.68
CA ALA A 685 -10.60 42.32 33.95
C ALA A 685 -9.74 41.88 32.76
N ASN A 686 -9.95 42.44 31.56
CA ASN A 686 -9.28 42.04 30.31
C ASN A 686 -8.60 43.25 29.63
N THR A 687 -7.75 43.00 28.63
CA THR A 687 -6.92 44.01 27.97
C THR A 687 -7.42 44.29 26.54
N PHE A 688 -7.55 45.57 26.19
CA PHE A 688 -7.93 46.04 24.85
C PHE A 688 -6.94 47.15 24.41
N PRO A 689 -6.08 46.94 23.40
CA PRO A 689 -5.13 47.96 22.95
C PRO A 689 -5.75 49.20 22.28
N ASP A 690 -4.90 50.18 21.98
CA ASP A 690 -5.18 51.41 21.22
C ASP A 690 -6.15 52.45 21.79
N GLY A 691 -6.66 52.24 23.01
CA GLY A 691 -7.54 53.23 23.67
C GLY A 691 -8.96 53.26 23.11
N ARG A 692 -9.38 52.12 22.53
CA ARG A 692 -10.74 51.78 22.11
C ARG A 692 -11.70 51.93 23.30
N THR A 693 -12.90 52.44 23.06
CA THR A 693 -13.89 52.64 24.13
C THR A 693 -14.86 51.48 24.21
N VAL A 694 -14.86 50.78 25.34
CA VAL A 694 -15.97 49.90 25.74
C VAL A 694 -17.25 50.73 25.80
N GLN A 695 -18.12 50.53 24.82
CA GLN A 695 -19.50 51.04 24.84
C GLN A 695 -20.46 49.87 24.93
N ASP A 696 -21.45 50.08 25.79
CA ASP A 696 -22.72 49.36 25.86
C ASP A 696 -23.47 49.70 24.55
N ASP A 697 -23.66 48.72 23.67
CA ASP A 697 -24.32 48.95 22.37
C ASP A 697 -25.83 49.17 22.59
N ASP A 698 -26.33 50.36 22.29
CA ASP A 698 -27.76 50.71 22.33
C ASP A 698 -28.67 49.75 21.50
N SER A 699 -28.08 48.91 20.63
CA SER A 699 -28.77 47.83 19.91
C SER A 699 -28.54 46.41 20.44
N SER A 700 -27.53 46.20 21.30
CA SER A 700 -27.13 44.92 21.91
C SER A 700 -26.61 45.16 23.35
N PRO A 701 -27.51 45.42 24.33
CA PRO A 701 -27.17 45.98 25.65
C PRO A 701 -26.44 45.01 26.61
N ASP A 702 -26.05 43.85 26.09
CA ASP A 702 -25.40 42.77 26.82
C ASP A 702 -24.00 42.47 26.20
N CYS A 703 -23.50 43.30 25.28
CA CYS A 703 -22.19 43.15 24.64
C CYS A 703 -21.21 44.30 24.93
N ILE A 704 -19.95 43.95 25.22
CA ILE A 704 -18.79 44.84 25.18
C ILE A 704 -18.26 44.88 23.74
N VAL A 705 -18.12 46.08 23.18
CA VAL A 705 -17.57 46.27 21.83
C VAL A 705 -16.27 47.09 21.90
N SER A 706 -15.25 46.62 21.17
CA SER A 706 -13.94 47.28 21.04
C SER A 706 -13.79 47.87 19.62
N THR A 707 -14.38 49.05 19.38
CA THR A 707 -14.24 49.77 18.10
C THR A 707 -13.12 50.80 18.11
N ASP A 708 -12.60 51.11 16.92
CA ASP A 708 -11.94 52.40 16.65
C ASP A 708 -12.88 53.59 17.00
N VAL A 709 -12.28 54.74 17.36
CA VAL A 709 -12.97 55.94 17.92
C VAL A 709 -13.30 57.01 16.87
#